data_AF-A0A3D3JW76-F1
#
_entry.id   AF-A0A3D3JW76-F1
#
_cell.length_a   1.000
_cell.length_b   1.000
_cell.length_c   1.000
_cell.angle_alpha   90.00
_cell.angle_beta   90.00
_cell.angle_gamma   90.00
#
_symmetry.space_group_name_H-M   'P 1'
#
loop_
_entity.id
_entity.type
_entity.pdbx_description
1 polymer ?
#
loop_
_entity_poly.entity_id
_entity_poly.type
_entity_poly.pdbx_seq_one_letter_code
_entity_poly.pdbx_strand_id
1 'polypeptide(L)'
;MALLCEKAAFAKAGLAGRHPRNWQELYEFARKLTFDPSKEIGANPNDPVQYGINILTGIYAGWHYLQYVWSAGGDVVKPYYPLDGTMHAVPAPPLDYREFGIRLSNEDSFYPAVEQARDDLTRRGLPADYSITDLKWRLETNKPEAVEAIFFYRKMAHQPWLRNGDHEFDITPEMIRAGKAVDPVTGDVFDLNDEVVQKRIYYGVSAAADVQSGIELGNWRTAMSIGTLGEASNIDPNQTKFVPFPSRKGFPPAAFIAGHYLGINAAIVTANVPGRRDVQAIRDAAWQYIEFLTGPEAERMRIDTFVEYGLAEFIRPALLESAGYGDLLARIPQERRELWDNLNSYARVEPYSKGFTHVMTRELGMVIEAALGDRLDMKTGEYGRDLQAIMDDTCRNVNTMILGELPDSVVQKRSRIGWVVLAVMVAGLMIGARLIVKLAMQARVKLADTEGFGVGGDPSRRRLYAWLFLAPAVGSIAIWAYYPLIWGLLMGFQDYKILGGSTYVGLRNFVEAVSEPKFWRYLLQTLQYMVMLVGIGFCIPIILAVLLTEIPRMRVFFRTIYYLPAVTTGLATLFLWKRLLYDPSHRGVINQLMIWFNSWPVGLVMAVKAAVLVATLLIIVSLFLQSARDYNSPAKRWFFGVCAGAFSVLLAVILIGVLRDGGLGAFTSPFKFEKQSFLRDPDLAMLWVVVPTIWASAGPGCLIYLAALKGIPEEQYEAADLDGAGLWHKLVHVSYPNLKALIIINFIGAVVAGFKESMNIFVMTGGGPEDATMTTGLYIWYNAFMFLNFGLAAAMAWIMGAMLIGFTLWQLRILDKLQFRSAAVEEEMS
;
A
#
# COMPACT_ATOMS: atom_id res chain seq x y z
N MET A 1 1.14 26.28 5.77
CA MET A 1 1.89 25.41 6.71
C MET A 1 3.09 26.18 7.23
N ALA A 2 3.52 25.91 8.45
CA ALA A 2 4.66 26.55 9.11
C ALA A 2 5.41 25.55 10.00
N LEU A 3 6.59 25.93 10.47
CA LEU A 3 7.40 25.11 11.39
C LEU A 3 6.98 25.43 12.84
N LEU A 4 6.54 24.38 13.53
CA LEU A 4 6.25 24.36 14.96
C LEU A 4 7.52 23.98 15.71
N CYS A 5 7.92 24.77 16.70
CA CYS A 5 9.09 24.53 17.54
C CYS A 5 8.71 24.49 19.02
N GLU A 6 9.16 23.47 19.74
CA GLU A 6 8.95 23.37 21.19
C GLU A 6 9.92 24.28 21.96
N LYS A 7 9.40 25.22 22.76
CA LYS A 7 10.22 26.22 23.47
C LYS A 7 11.16 25.57 24.50
N ALA A 8 10.69 24.55 25.22
CA ALA A 8 11.46 23.86 26.25
C ALA A 8 12.67 23.11 25.65
N ALA A 9 12.45 22.37 24.56
CA ALA A 9 13.51 21.67 23.85
C ALA A 9 14.57 22.64 23.30
N PHE A 10 14.13 23.78 22.72
CA PHE A 10 15.05 24.82 22.24
C PHE A 10 15.84 25.47 23.38
N ALA A 11 15.21 25.74 24.53
CA ALA A 11 15.90 26.30 25.69
C ALA A 11 16.97 25.33 26.23
N LYS A 12 16.65 24.03 26.36
CA LYS A 12 17.58 22.99 26.81
C LYS A 12 18.80 22.86 25.88
N ALA A 13 18.61 23.03 24.57
CA ALA A 13 19.67 22.98 23.57
C ALA A 13 20.47 24.30 23.41
N GLY A 14 20.18 25.33 24.22
CA GLY A 14 20.82 26.65 24.09
C GLY A 14 20.41 27.40 22.81
N LEU A 15 19.27 27.06 22.22
CA LEU A 15 18.70 27.65 21.01
C LEU A 15 17.55 28.62 21.32
N ALA A 16 17.37 29.02 22.58
CA ALA A 16 16.31 29.93 23.01
C ALA A 16 16.31 31.21 22.14
N GLY A 17 15.15 31.53 21.56
CA GLY A 17 14.96 32.70 20.70
C GLY A 17 15.45 32.53 19.25
N ARG A 18 16.22 31.50 18.91
CA ARG A 18 16.70 31.22 17.55
C ARG A 18 15.73 30.32 16.79
N HIS A 19 15.78 30.39 15.45
CA HIS A 19 15.00 29.54 14.55
C HIS A 19 15.79 29.29 13.26
N PRO A 20 15.58 28.15 12.59
CA PRO A 20 16.31 27.82 11.38
C PRO A 20 15.88 28.73 10.23
N ARG A 21 16.84 29.30 9.50
CA ARG A 21 16.61 30.21 8.35
C ARG A 21 16.74 29.50 7.02
N ASN A 22 17.56 28.45 6.97
CA ASN A 22 17.77 27.65 5.78
C ASN A 22 17.76 26.14 6.09
N TRP A 23 17.77 25.29 5.07
CA TRP A 23 17.74 23.84 5.23
C TRP A 23 18.95 23.26 5.98
N GLN A 24 20.12 23.90 5.85
CA GLN A 24 21.32 23.48 6.57
C GLN A 24 21.16 23.74 8.07
N GLU A 25 20.72 24.94 8.46
CA GLU A 25 20.38 25.27 9.84
C GLU A 25 19.25 24.40 10.38
N LEU A 26 18.24 24.06 9.55
CA LEU A 26 17.17 23.15 9.94
C LEU A 26 17.71 21.77 10.31
N TYR A 27 18.61 21.23 9.50
CA TYR A 27 19.26 19.94 9.77
C TYR A 27 20.15 20.02 11.02
N GLU A 28 20.93 21.08 11.18
CA GLU A 28 21.78 21.28 12.36
C GLU A 28 20.97 21.41 13.65
N PHE A 29 19.87 22.17 13.62
CA PHE A 29 18.97 22.33 14.76
C PHE A 29 18.30 20.99 15.09
N ALA A 30 17.80 20.28 14.08
CA ALA A 30 17.22 18.95 14.29
C ALA A 30 18.25 17.97 14.89
N ARG A 31 19.50 17.99 14.43
CA ARG A 31 20.58 17.17 14.98
C ARG A 31 20.85 17.49 16.45
N LYS A 32 20.99 18.78 16.77
CA LYS A 32 21.22 19.24 18.15
C LYS A 32 20.06 18.92 19.09
N LEU A 33 18.83 18.98 18.59
CA LEU A 33 17.61 18.67 19.35
C LEU A 33 17.34 17.17 19.47
N THR A 34 18.04 16.32 18.72
CA THR A 34 17.90 14.87 18.81
C THR A 34 18.67 14.33 20.03
N PHE A 35 17.98 13.53 20.84
CA PHE A 35 18.49 12.98 22.09
C PHE A 35 17.92 11.58 22.33
N ASP A 36 18.81 10.59 22.45
CA ASP A 36 18.46 9.20 22.78
C ASP A 36 19.17 8.81 24.09
N PRO A 37 18.42 8.63 25.20
CA PRO A 37 19.01 8.28 26.50
C PRO A 37 19.83 6.99 26.48
N SER A 38 19.53 6.06 25.57
CA SER A 38 20.27 4.80 25.47
C SER A 38 21.68 4.96 24.89
N LYS A 39 21.96 6.10 24.24
CA LYS A 39 23.22 6.41 23.57
C LYS A 39 24.10 7.41 24.33
N GLU A 40 23.54 8.03 25.36
CA GLU A 40 24.17 9.10 26.13
C GLU A 40 24.69 8.59 27.48
N ILE A 41 25.93 8.96 27.81
CA ILE A 41 26.61 8.46 29.00
C ILE A 41 26.01 9.13 30.25
N GLY A 42 25.41 8.34 31.15
CA GLY A 42 24.82 8.83 32.40
C GLY A 42 23.39 9.35 32.29
N ALA A 43 22.73 9.18 31.14
CA ALA A 43 21.32 9.54 30.95
C ALA A 43 20.38 8.54 31.66
N ASN A 44 19.22 9.03 32.11
CA ASN A 44 18.20 8.19 32.74
C ASN A 44 17.51 7.32 31.67
N PRO A 45 17.53 5.97 31.80
CA PRO A 45 16.89 5.08 30.83
C PRO A 45 15.37 5.27 30.69
N ASN A 46 14.74 5.94 31.66
CA ASN A 46 13.30 6.23 31.66
C ASN A 46 12.93 7.52 30.93
N ASP A 47 13.91 8.32 30.51
CA ASP A 47 13.63 9.53 29.73
C ASP A 47 13.10 9.14 28.33
N PRO A 48 12.16 9.90 27.76
CA PRO A 48 11.67 9.62 26.41
C PRO A 48 12.74 9.97 25.36
N VAL A 49 12.78 9.20 24.28
CA VAL A 49 13.63 9.53 23.11
C VAL A 49 13.09 10.80 22.45
N GLN A 50 13.93 11.79 22.19
CA GLN A 50 13.54 13.03 21.52
C GLN A 50 14.13 13.09 20.12
N TYR A 51 13.29 13.25 19.11
CA TYR A 51 13.72 13.51 17.74
C TYR A 51 13.69 15.01 17.44
N GLY A 52 14.63 15.47 16.63
CA GLY A 52 14.75 16.89 16.27
C GLY A 52 13.59 17.41 15.43
N ILE A 53 13.05 16.60 14.52
CA ILE A 53 11.90 16.95 13.69
C ILE A 53 10.95 15.76 13.51
N ASN A 54 9.68 16.05 13.21
CA ASN A 54 8.73 15.07 12.69
C ASN A 54 8.58 15.23 11.18
N ILE A 55 8.67 14.11 10.45
CA ILE A 55 8.33 14.03 9.03
C ILE A 55 7.09 13.14 8.89
N LEU A 56 6.05 13.66 8.24
CA LEU A 56 4.81 12.92 8.02
C LEU A 56 5.05 11.75 7.06
N THR A 57 4.44 10.60 7.35
CA THR A 57 4.47 9.40 6.50
C THR A 57 3.07 8.91 6.17
N GLY A 58 2.96 8.01 5.19
CA GLY A 58 1.70 7.44 4.74
C GLY A 58 0.91 8.35 3.78
N ILE A 59 -0.41 8.14 3.72
CA ILE A 59 -1.27 8.64 2.65
C ILE A 59 -1.42 10.16 2.58
N TYR A 60 -0.89 10.92 3.53
CA TYR A 60 -0.92 12.40 3.49
C TYR A 60 0.46 13.03 3.38
N ALA A 61 1.53 12.23 3.32
CA ALA A 61 2.91 12.70 3.34
C ALA A 61 3.23 13.66 2.19
N GLY A 62 2.61 13.45 1.02
CA GLY A 62 2.79 14.33 -0.12
C GLY A 62 2.40 15.78 0.18
N TRP A 63 1.36 16.02 0.99
CA TRP A 63 0.90 17.38 1.30
C TRP A 63 1.96 18.20 2.05
N HIS A 64 2.72 17.56 2.94
CA HIS A 64 3.83 18.21 3.63
C HIS A 64 5.07 18.33 2.74
N TYR A 65 5.27 17.37 1.82
CA TYR A 65 6.38 17.40 0.86
C TYR A 65 6.32 18.62 -0.08
N LEU A 66 5.14 19.13 -0.43
CA LEU A 66 4.97 20.38 -1.19
C LEU A 66 5.79 21.54 -0.59
N GLN A 67 5.78 21.64 0.75
CA GLN A 67 6.48 22.71 1.47
C GLN A 67 7.99 22.67 1.22
N TYR A 68 8.56 21.47 1.11
CA TYR A 68 9.97 21.30 0.78
C TYR A 68 10.23 21.62 -0.70
N VAL A 69 9.38 21.16 -1.62
CA VAL A 69 9.57 21.48 -3.05
C VAL A 69 9.48 22.99 -3.31
N TRP A 70 8.50 23.69 -2.71
CA TRP A 70 8.35 25.14 -2.87
C TRP A 70 9.47 25.92 -2.21
N SER A 71 9.94 25.49 -1.03
CA SER A 71 11.07 26.14 -0.35
C SER A 71 12.42 25.89 -1.03
N ALA A 72 12.47 24.91 -1.95
CA ALA A 72 13.57 24.71 -2.91
C ALA A 72 13.51 25.64 -4.13
N GLY A 73 12.38 26.33 -4.35
CA GLY A 73 12.12 27.14 -5.55
C GLY A 73 11.46 26.37 -6.69
N GLY A 74 11.10 25.10 -6.49
CA GLY A 74 10.41 24.27 -7.47
C GLY A 74 8.90 24.34 -7.36
N ASP A 75 8.21 23.75 -8.34
CA ASP A 75 6.77 23.44 -8.25
C ASP A 75 6.56 21.95 -8.49
N VAL A 76 5.55 21.38 -7.83
CA VAL A 76 5.18 19.97 -8.02
C VAL A 76 4.45 19.78 -9.33
N VAL A 77 3.54 20.69 -9.71
CA VAL A 77 2.77 20.63 -10.96
C VAL A 77 2.84 21.99 -11.65
N LYS A 78 3.03 21.99 -12.97
CA LYS A 78 3.01 23.21 -13.80
C LYS A 78 2.00 23.11 -14.94
N PRO A 79 1.38 24.23 -15.35
CA PRO A 79 0.55 24.26 -16.54
C PRO A 79 1.40 24.35 -17.81
N TYR A 80 0.99 23.59 -18.82
CA TYR A 80 1.55 23.59 -20.16
C TYR A 80 0.47 23.89 -21.19
N TYR A 81 0.84 24.64 -22.21
CA TYR A 81 0.01 24.88 -23.38
C TYR A 81 0.55 24.07 -24.57
N PRO A 82 -0.28 23.24 -25.23
CA PRO A 82 0.12 22.52 -26.43
C PRO A 82 0.06 23.47 -27.63
N LEU A 83 1.23 23.82 -28.18
CA LEU A 83 1.36 24.60 -29.42
C LEU A 83 2.21 23.80 -30.41
N ASP A 84 1.74 23.60 -31.64
CA ASP A 84 2.47 22.89 -32.71
C ASP A 84 2.96 21.46 -32.34
N GLY A 85 2.23 20.79 -31.43
CA GLY A 85 2.59 19.46 -30.94
C GLY A 85 3.72 19.46 -29.89
N THR A 86 4.24 20.62 -29.51
CA THR A 86 5.18 20.80 -28.40
C THR A 86 4.49 21.43 -27.18
N MET A 87 4.84 20.95 -26.00
CA MET A 87 4.29 21.45 -24.74
C MET A 87 5.14 22.61 -24.23
N HIS A 88 4.56 23.80 -24.11
CA HIS A 88 5.23 24.99 -23.60
C HIS A 88 4.73 25.34 -22.20
N ALA A 89 5.64 25.54 -21.26
CA ALA A 89 5.26 25.96 -19.91
C ALA A 89 4.69 27.39 -19.93
N VAL A 90 3.49 27.54 -19.40
CA VAL A 90 2.74 28.81 -19.29
C VAL A 90 2.32 29.03 -17.84
N PRO A 91 2.16 30.28 -17.36
CA PRO A 91 1.58 30.53 -16.05
C PRO A 91 0.10 30.10 -16.01
N ALA A 92 -0.49 29.98 -14.84
CA ALA A 92 -1.95 29.80 -14.76
C ALA A 92 -2.63 31.09 -15.28
N PRO A 93 -3.71 30.98 -16.07
CA PRO A 93 -4.38 32.15 -16.58
C PRO A 93 -5.05 32.86 -15.39
N PRO A 94 -4.79 34.16 -15.22
CA PRO A 94 -5.41 34.90 -14.13
C PRO A 94 -6.91 35.03 -14.40
N LEU A 95 -7.72 34.72 -13.38
CA LEU A 95 -9.16 34.95 -13.40
C LEU A 95 -9.45 36.45 -13.28
N ASP A 96 -10.28 36.98 -14.18
CA ASP A 96 -10.81 38.34 -14.04
C ASP A 96 -12.03 38.30 -13.12
N TYR A 97 -11.81 38.68 -11.87
CA TYR A 97 -12.85 38.64 -10.84
C TYR A 97 -13.97 39.68 -11.07
N ARG A 98 -13.73 40.70 -11.91
CA ARG A 98 -14.76 41.70 -12.30
C ARG A 98 -15.94 41.05 -13.01
N GLU A 99 -15.69 40.00 -13.80
CA GLU A 99 -16.75 39.27 -14.53
C GLU A 99 -17.75 38.59 -13.60
N PHE A 100 -17.33 38.27 -12.38
CA PHE A 100 -18.15 37.63 -11.36
C PHE A 100 -18.73 38.63 -10.35
N GLY A 101 -18.52 39.94 -10.54
CA GLY A 101 -18.95 40.99 -9.59
C GLY A 101 -18.19 40.97 -8.26
N ILE A 102 -17.05 40.29 -8.19
CA ILE A 102 -16.24 40.15 -6.97
C ILE A 102 -15.23 41.29 -6.95
N ARG A 103 -15.29 42.13 -5.91
CA ARG A 103 -14.27 43.16 -5.65
C ARG A 103 -13.13 42.57 -4.84
N LEU A 104 -11.90 42.70 -5.32
CA LEU A 104 -10.72 42.29 -4.58
C LEU A 104 -10.27 43.42 -3.66
N SER A 105 -9.63 43.08 -2.54
CA SER A 105 -9.05 44.08 -1.63
C SER A 105 -7.75 44.70 -2.15
N ASN A 106 -7.17 44.16 -3.24
CA ASN A 106 -5.86 44.53 -3.78
C ASN A 106 -5.87 44.75 -5.32
N GLU A 107 -7.00 45.19 -5.88
CA GLU A 107 -7.20 45.36 -7.33
C GLU A 107 -6.08 46.16 -8.02
N ASP A 108 -5.61 47.24 -7.37
CA ASP A 108 -4.56 48.14 -7.88
C ASP A 108 -3.23 47.42 -8.17
N SER A 109 -2.97 46.29 -7.51
CA SER A 109 -1.76 45.50 -7.69
C SER A 109 -1.97 44.26 -8.58
N PHE A 110 -3.19 43.72 -8.60
CA PHE A 110 -3.50 42.46 -9.26
C PHE A 110 -3.59 42.61 -10.78
N TYR A 111 -4.41 43.54 -11.28
CA TYR A 111 -4.64 43.68 -12.73
C TYR A 111 -3.38 44.09 -13.52
N PRO A 112 -2.50 44.98 -13.04
CA PRO A 112 -1.25 45.28 -13.73
C PRO A 112 -0.30 44.06 -13.84
N ALA A 113 -0.23 43.22 -12.79
CA ALA A 113 0.58 42.01 -12.82
C ALA A 113 0.05 40.97 -13.83
N VAL A 114 -1.28 40.91 -13.97
CA VAL A 114 -1.97 40.08 -14.97
C VAL A 114 -1.64 40.52 -16.39
N GLU A 115 -1.68 41.82 -16.68
CA GLU A 115 -1.32 42.37 -17.99
C GLU A 115 0.15 42.12 -18.32
N GLN A 116 1.06 42.33 -17.37
CA GLN A 116 2.48 42.06 -17.56
C GLN A 116 2.77 40.58 -17.90
N ALA A 117 2.05 39.65 -17.25
CA ALA A 117 2.16 38.23 -17.56
C ALA A 117 1.67 37.90 -18.99
N ARG A 118 0.57 38.53 -19.43
CA ARG A 118 0.04 38.39 -20.79
C ARG A 118 1.01 38.93 -21.86
N ASP A 119 1.68 40.05 -21.57
CA ASP A 119 2.68 40.62 -22.47
C ASP A 119 3.92 39.73 -22.61
N ASP A 120 4.35 39.06 -21.53
CA ASP A 120 5.45 38.09 -21.59
C ASP A 120 5.10 36.87 -22.45
N LEU A 121 3.87 36.36 -22.31
CA LEU A 121 3.37 35.24 -23.10
C LEU A 121 3.31 35.57 -24.59
N THR A 122 2.80 36.76 -24.92
CA THR A 122 2.72 37.26 -26.31
C THR A 122 4.13 37.39 -26.90
N ARG A 123 5.10 37.90 -26.13
CA ARG A 123 6.52 37.98 -26.55
C ARG A 123 7.14 36.61 -26.81
N ARG A 124 6.68 35.57 -26.13
CA ARG A 124 7.13 34.18 -26.29
C ARG A 124 6.39 33.44 -27.42
N GLY A 125 5.49 34.10 -28.15
CA GLY A 125 4.70 33.51 -29.22
C GLY A 125 3.59 32.58 -28.72
N LEU A 126 3.20 32.72 -27.45
CA LEU A 126 2.15 31.92 -26.80
C LEU A 126 0.85 32.74 -26.73
N PRO A 127 -0.34 32.09 -26.77
CA PRO A 127 -1.60 32.81 -26.66
C PRO A 127 -1.70 33.57 -25.34
N ALA A 128 -2.23 34.79 -25.40
CA ALA A 128 -2.42 35.67 -24.23
C ALA A 128 -3.74 35.41 -23.48
N ASP A 129 -4.67 34.72 -24.14
CA ASP A 129 -6.07 34.52 -23.76
C ASP A 129 -6.46 33.04 -23.73
N TYR A 130 -5.64 32.20 -23.09
CA TYR A 130 -5.98 30.78 -22.85
C TYR A 130 -6.83 30.59 -21.59
N SER A 131 -7.74 29.62 -21.64
CA SER A 131 -8.55 29.20 -20.50
C SER A 131 -7.84 28.12 -19.68
N ILE A 132 -8.25 27.96 -18.41
CA ILE A 132 -7.83 26.82 -17.56
C ILE A 132 -8.14 25.48 -18.25
N THR A 133 -9.20 25.43 -19.07
CA THR A 133 -9.61 24.23 -19.82
C THR A 133 -8.65 23.86 -20.95
N ASP A 134 -7.87 24.82 -21.45
CA ASP A 134 -6.94 24.60 -22.56
C ASP A 134 -5.57 24.12 -22.07
N LEU A 135 -5.33 24.25 -20.76
CA LEU A 135 -4.08 23.86 -20.12
C LEU A 135 -3.98 22.37 -19.90
N LYS A 136 -2.78 21.85 -20.15
CA LYS A 136 -2.34 20.51 -19.76
C LYS A 136 -1.46 20.64 -18.54
N TRP A 137 -1.95 20.13 -17.42
CA TRP A 137 -1.17 20.10 -16.18
C TRP A 137 -0.19 18.94 -16.23
N ARG A 138 1.06 19.18 -15.81
CA ARG A 138 2.09 18.14 -15.72
C ARG A 138 2.78 18.15 -14.38
N LEU A 139 3.03 16.95 -13.85
CA LEU A 139 3.92 16.73 -12.72
C LEU A 139 5.36 17.03 -13.15
N GLU A 140 6.09 17.77 -12.31
CA GLU A 140 7.45 18.27 -12.53
C GLU A 140 8.38 17.86 -11.38
N THR A 141 8.01 16.83 -10.63
CA THR A 141 8.77 16.38 -9.45
C THR A 141 10.13 15.78 -9.81
N ASN A 142 10.38 15.48 -11.08
CA ASN A 142 11.69 15.02 -11.54
C ASN A 142 12.69 16.15 -11.84
N LYS A 143 12.31 17.41 -11.59
CA LYS A 143 13.20 18.57 -11.69
C LYS A 143 14.14 18.68 -10.48
N PRO A 144 15.32 19.31 -10.64
CA PRO A 144 16.36 19.36 -9.61
C PRO A 144 15.86 19.83 -8.24
N GLU A 145 14.95 20.80 -8.20
CA GLU A 145 14.44 21.39 -6.96
C GLU A 145 13.65 20.37 -6.12
N ALA A 146 12.79 19.57 -6.76
CA ALA A 146 12.01 18.54 -6.09
C ALA A 146 12.88 17.33 -5.73
N VAL A 147 13.82 16.96 -6.61
CA VAL A 147 14.78 15.88 -6.35
C VAL A 147 15.66 16.20 -5.14
N GLU A 148 16.14 17.43 -5.02
CA GLU A 148 16.89 17.86 -3.84
C GLU A 148 16.04 17.82 -2.56
N ALA A 149 14.75 18.18 -2.65
CA ALA A 149 13.83 18.04 -1.52
C ALA A 149 13.73 16.58 -1.06
N ILE A 150 13.65 15.60 -1.96
CA ILE A 150 13.58 14.18 -1.56
C ILE A 150 14.90 13.67 -0.98
N PHE A 151 16.04 14.14 -1.50
CA PHE A 151 17.34 13.82 -0.91
C PHE A 151 17.48 14.40 0.49
N PHE A 152 16.95 15.60 0.72
CA PHE A 152 16.89 16.18 2.06
C PHE A 152 16.02 15.34 3.01
N TYR A 153 14.86 14.84 2.56
CA TYR A 153 14.05 13.88 3.33
C TYR A 153 14.84 12.63 3.74
N ARG A 154 15.55 11.99 2.80
CA ARG A 154 16.39 10.82 3.09
C ARG A 154 17.50 11.16 4.08
N LYS A 155 18.13 12.32 3.93
CA LYS A 155 19.17 12.81 4.86
C LYS A 155 18.62 12.96 6.27
N MET A 156 17.48 13.63 6.43
CA MET A 156 16.82 13.83 7.73
C MET A 156 16.45 12.50 8.42
N ALA A 157 16.17 11.45 7.66
CA ALA A 157 15.76 10.15 8.20
C ALA A 157 16.93 9.20 8.49
N HIS A 158 17.98 9.19 7.67
CA HIS A 158 18.98 8.10 7.69
C HIS A 158 20.43 8.52 7.76
N GLN A 159 20.77 9.82 7.63
CA GLN A 159 22.17 10.25 7.68
C GLN A 159 22.80 9.83 9.02
N PRO A 160 23.86 9.00 9.02
CA PRO A 160 24.54 8.65 10.25
C PRO A 160 25.39 9.82 10.75
N TRP A 161 25.41 10.02 12.06
CA TRP A 161 26.17 11.08 12.72
C TRP A 161 26.61 10.67 14.13
N LEU A 162 27.63 11.36 14.65
CA LEU A 162 28.20 11.15 15.98
C LEU A 162 28.18 12.46 16.79
N ARG A 163 28.15 12.31 18.11
CA ARG A 163 28.30 13.40 19.09
C ARG A 163 29.58 13.21 19.90
N ASN A 164 30.42 14.24 19.89
CA ASN A 164 31.66 14.34 20.65
C ASN A 164 31.63 15.60 21.53
N GLY A 165 31.23 15.45 22.79
CA GLY A 165 30.98 16.60 23.68
C GLY A 165 29.86 17.50 23.11
N ASP A 166 30.18 18.76 22.88
CA ASP A 166 29.27 19.76 22.31
C ASP A 166 29.29 19.81 20.76
N HIS A 167 30.07 18.96 20.12
CA HIS A 167 30.22 18.91 18.66
C HIS A 167 29.51 17.70 18.06
N GLU A 168 28.66 17.93 17.05
CA GLU A 168 28.07 16.87 16.22
C GLU A 168 28.57 16.93 14.78
N PHE A 169 28.86 15.77 14.20
CA PHE A 169 29.33 15.67 12.81
C PHE A 169 28.73 14.45 12.08
N ASP A 170 28.52 14.61 10.77
CA ASP A 170 27.99 13.55 9.91
C ASP A 170 29.09 12.55 9.57
N ILE A 171 28.77 11.26 9.59
CA ILE A 171 29.69 10.21 9.10
C ILE A 171 29.56 10.16 7.58
N THR A 172 30.64 10.49 6.87
CA THR A 172 30.63 10.51 5.40
C THR A 172 30.80 9.11 4.81
N PRO A 173 30.34 8.85 3.57
CA PRO A 173 30.61 7.59 2.87
C PRO A 173 32.10 7.23 2.81
N GLU A 174 32.98 8.23 2.74
CA GLU A 174 34.43 8.04 2.75
C GLU A 174 34.92 7.51 4.10
N MET A 175 34.41 8.05 5.21
CA MET A 175 34.70 7.57 6.57
C MET A 175 34.22 6.12 6.76
N ILE A 176 33.04 5.80 6.23
CA ILE A 176 32.48 4.43 6.28
C ILE A 176 33.38 3.45 5.53
N ARG A 177 33.78 3.78 4.29
CA ARG A 177 34.71 2.94 3.51
C ARG A 177 36.08 2.79 4.16
N ALA A 178 36.55 3.82 4.86
CA ALA A 178 37.78 3.77 5.63
C ALA A 178 37.66 3.01 6.97
N GLY A 179 36.43 2.69 7.40
CA GLY A 179 36.14 2.10 8.71
C GLY A 179 36.44 3.02 9.89
N LYS A 180 36.67 4.32 9.64
CA LYS A 180 37.08 5.30 10.66
C LYS A 180 36.36 6.62 10.43
N ALA A 181 35.69 7.13 11.46
CA ALA A 181 35.11 8.46 11.46
C ALA A 181 36.07 9.45 12.11
N VAL A 182 36.32 10.58 11.44
CA VAL A 182 37.21 11.63 11.94
C VAL A 182 36.36 12.86 12.24
N ASP A 183 36.41 13.34 13.48
CA ASP A 183 35.76 14.60 13.85
C ASP A 183 36.45 15.76 13.11
N PRO A 184 35.74 16.51 12.26
CA PRO A 184 36.34 17.58 11.47
C PRO A 184 36.80 18.78 12.32
N VAL A 185 36.33 18.90 13.58
CA VAL A 185 36.65 20.02 14.47
C VAL A 185 37.78 19.63 15.43
N THR A 186 37.66 18.49 16.11
CA THR A 186 38.66 18.07 17.12
C THR A 186 39.80 17.25 16.53
N GLY A 187 39.60 16.62 15.37
CA GLY A 187 40.56 15.68 14.76
C GLY A 187 40.56 14.30 15.41
N ASP A 188 39.65 14.03 16.35
CA ASP A 188 39.53 12.74 17.01
C ASP A 188 39.09 11.64 16.03
N VAL A 189 39.69 10.46 16.16
CA VAL A 189 39.41 9.31 15.30
C VAL A 189 38.61 8.26 16.05
N PHE A 190 37.44 7.92 15.53
CA PHE A 190 36.54 6.90 16.03
C PHE A 190 36.56 5.68 15.12
N ASP A 191 36.87 4.50 15.66
CA ASP A 191 36.80 3.24 14.91
C ASP A 191 35.34 2.81 14.76
N LEU A 192 34.86 2.72 13.52
CA LEU A 192 33.47 2.33 13.24
C LEU A 192 33.23 0.83 13.45
N ASN A 193 34.27 0.03 13.63
CA ASN A 193 34.15 -1.40 13.94
C ASN A 193 34.05 -1.67 15.46
N ASP A 194 34.30 -0.68 16.31
CA ASP A 194 34.17 -0.82 17.76
C ASP A 194 32.68 -0.85 18.16
N GLU A 195 32.27 -1.86 18.92
CA GLU A 195 30.91 -2.01 19.43
C GLU A 195 30.44 -0.81 20.26
N VAL A 196 31.36 -0.14 20.98
CA VAL A 196 31.02 1.03 21.81
C VAL A 196 30.71 2.23 20.92
N VAL A 197 31.50 2.44 19.87
CA VAL A 197 31.28 3.51 18.89
C VAL A 197 30.00 3.25 18.11
N GLN A 198 29.77 2.02 17.65
CA GLN A 198 28.56 1.65 16.90
C GLN A 198 27.28 1.91 17.69
N LYS A 199 27.27 1.65 19.00
CA LYS A 199 26.11 1.95 19.87
C LYS A 199 25.83 3.44 19.99
N ARG A 200 26.85 4.30 19.82
CA ARG A 200 26.75 5.76 19.89
C ARG A 200 26.41 6.41 18.55
N ILE A 201 26.36 5.66 17.44
CA ILE A 201 25.96 6.21 16.14
C ILE A 201 24.47 6.53 16.15
N TYR A 202 24.16 7.77 15.82
CA TYR A 202 22.80 8.23 15.56
C TYR A 202 22.46 8.04 14.08
N TYR A 203 21.17 7.79 13.79
CA TYR A 203 20.66 7.61 12.44
C TYR A 203 19.52 8.59 12.22
N GLY A 204 19.76 9.59 11.37
CA GLY A 204 18.82 10.67 11.13
C GLY A 204 18.55 11.54 12.35
N VAL A 205 17.62 12.47 12.16
CA VAL A 205 17.18 13.48 13.12
C VAL A 205 15.65 13.58 13.16
N SER A 206 14.97 12.69 12.42
CA SER A 206 13.53 12.69 12.24
C SER A 206 12.86 11.43 12.77
N ALA A 207 11.70 11.61 13.40
CA ALA A 207 10.72 10.55 13.54
C ALA A 207 9.78 10.53 12.31
N ALA A 208 9.28 9.34 11.97
CA ALA A 208 8.29 9.12 10.92
C ALA A 208 6.96 8.73 11.55
N ALA A 209 6.03 9.68 11.73
CA ALA A 209 4.74 9.42 12.35
C ALA A 209 3.62 10.35 11.88
N ASP A 210 2.37 9.96 12.16
CA ASP A 210 1.16 10.73 11.86
C ASP A 210 1.03 11.95 12.79
N VAL A 211 0.75 13.13 12.23
CA VAL A 211 0.64 14.41 12.96
C VAL A 211 -0.58 14.46 13.88
N GLN A 212 -1.61 13.63 13.63
CA GLN A 212 -2.82 13.62 14.48
C GLN A 212 -2.55 13.18 15.94
N SER A 213 -1.40 12.57 16.21
CA SER A 213 -1.09 12.01 17.53
C SER A 213 -0.38 12.94 18.52
N GLY A 214 -0.17 14.21 18.17
CA GLY A 214 0.49 15.18 19.07
C GLY A 214 2.01 14.98 19.18
N ILE A 215 2.67 15.86 19.95
CA ILE A 215 4.13 15.89 20.15
C ILE A 215 4.61 14.71 21.01
N GLU A 216 3.70 14.06 21.74
CA GLU A 216 4.00 12.92 22.61
C GLU A 216 3.33 11.64 22.08
N LEU A 217 4.15 10.70 21.60
CA LEU A 217 3.72 9.45 21.01
C LEU A 217 4.31 8.26 21.77
N GLY A 218 3.69 7.89 22.89
CA GLY A 218 4.22 6.82 23.75
C GLY A 218 5.55 7.23 24.41
N ASN A 219 6.63 6.47 24.21
CA ASN A 219 7.95 6.69 24.85
C ASN A 219 8.88 7.67 24.10
N TRP A 220 8.39 8.43 23.11
CA TRP A 220 9.21 9.37 22.36
C TRP A 220 8.47 10.68 22.02
N ARG A 221 9.25 11.74 21.76
CA ARG A 221 8.80 13.13 21.53
C ARG A 221 9.50 13.78 20.33
N THR A 222 8.94 14.86 19.79
CA THR A 222 9.52 15.62 18.66
C THR A 222 9.65 17.10 18.96
N ALA A 223 10.84 17.67 18.78
CA ALA A 223 11.10 19.09 19.09
C ALA A 223 10.60 20.07 18.01
N MET A 224 10.48 19.61 16.75
CA MET A 224 9.95 20.41 15.63
C MET A 224 8.96 19.60 14.79
N SER A 225 7.96 20.26 14.20
CA SER A 225 7.03 19.63 13.25
C SER A 225 6.48 20.62 12.23
N ILE A 226 5.95 20.12 11.11
CA ILE A 226 5.26 20.95 10.10
C ILE A 226 3.76 20.82 10.32
N GLY A 227 3.06 21.95 10.45
CA GLY A 227 1.61 21.96 10.63
C GLY A 227 0.93 23.20 10.04
N THR A 228 -0.40 23.15 9.96
CA THR A 228 -1.25 24.32 9.65
C THR A 228 -1.68 25.05 10.93
N LEU A 229 -2.15 26.30 10.79
CA LEU A 229 -2.70 27.05 11.93
C LEU A 229 -3.90 26.35 12.58
N GLY A 230 -4.73 25.68 11.78
CA GLY A 230 -5.90 24.93 12.28
C GLY A 230 -5.53 23.66 13.05
N GLU A 231 -4.48 22.95 12.62
CA GLU A 231 -4.02 21.74 13.31
C GLU A 231 -3.33 22.04 14.66
N ALA A 232 -2.83 23.26 14.83
CA ALA A 232 -2.19 23.69 16.08
C ALA A 232 -3.15 24.29 17.12
N SER A 233 -4.46 24.37 16.82
CA SER A 233 -5.44 24.91 17.77
C SER A 233 -5.55 24.10 19.07
N ASN A 234 -5.07 22.85 19.07
CA ASN A 234 -5.05 21.95 20.24
C ASN A 234 -3.69 21.92 20.97
N ILE A 235 -2.74 22.79 20.61
CA ILE A 235 -1.39 22.81 21.19
C ILE A 235 -1.26 24.03 22.10
N ASP A 236 -0.71 23.85 23.32
CA ASP A 236 -0.49 24.94 24.27
C ASP A 236 0.46 26.01 23.67
N PRO A 237 -0.01 27.26 23.46
CA PRO A 237 0.78 28.35 22.89
C PRO A 237 1.96 28.75 23.79
N ASN A 238 1.90 28.45 25.09
CA ASN A 238 3.01 28.70 25.99
C ASN A 238 4.16 27.72 25.75
N GLN A 239 3.88 26.53 25.20
CA GLN A 239 4.86 25.46 25.00
C GLN A 239 5.49 25.47 23.61
N THR A 240 4.78 25.99 22.60
CA THR A 240 5.24 25.97 21.20
C THR A 240 5.37 27.36 20.59
N LYS A 241 6.25 27.50 19.59
CA LYS A 241 6.48 28.71 18.82
C LYS A 241 6.35 28.38 17.35
N PHE A 242 5.58 29.19 16.62
CA PHE A 242 5.51 29.12 15.16
C PHE A 242 6.55 30.02 14.50
N VAL A 243 7.22 29.48 13.50
CA VAL A 243 8.19 30.18 12.65
C VAL A 243 7.97 29.81 11.18
N PRO A 244 8.37 30.69 10.23
CA PRO A 244 8.33 30.35 8.81
C PRO A 244 9.13 29.08 8.53
N PHE A 245 8.66 28.27 7.58
CA PHE A 245 9.43 27.12 7.15
C PHE A 245 10.69 27.61 6.40
N PRO A 246 11.90 27.09 6.73
CA PRO A 246 13.14 27.58 6.16
C PRO A 246 13.28 27.24 4.69
N SER A 247 14.01 28.07 3.96
CA SER A 247 14.24 27.87 2.52
C SER A 247 15.63 27.32 2.20
N ARG A 248 15.83 26.89 0.95
CA ARG A 248 17.10 26.25 0.56
C ARG A 248 18.32 27.17 0.71
N LYS A 249 18.24 28.44 0.30
CA LYS A 249 19.36 29.41 0.29
C LYS A 249 18.96 30.83 0.74
N GLY A 250 18.03 30.94 1.70
CA GLY A 250 17.47 32.24 2.07
C GLY A 250 16.54 32.83 1.02
N PHE A 251 15.98 31.98 0.13
CA PHE A 251 14.77 32.34 -0.60
C PHE A 251 13.68 32.78 0.38
N PRO A 252 12.74 33.60 -0.07
CA PRO A 252 11.59 33.90 0.75
C PRO A 252 10.87 32.63 1.23
N PRO A 253 10.37 32.61 2.48
CA PRO A 253 9.66 31.48 3.01
C PRO A 253 8.38 31.26 2.21
N ALA A 254 8.23 30.07 1.60
CA ALA A 254 6.99 29.71 0.92
C ALA A 254 5.89 29.47 1.96
N ALA A 255 4.74 30.10 1.81
CA ALA A 255 3.58 29.83 2.65
C ALA A 255 2.55 29.01 1.88
N PHE A 256 2.29 27.78 2.34
CA PHE A 256 1.14 27.04 1.84
C PHE A 256 -0.17 27.64 2.39
N ILE A 257 -1.00 28.13 1.48
CA ILE A 257 -2.38 28.54 1.77
C ILE A 257 -3.33 27.47 1.24
N ALA A 258 -3.91 26.68 2.14
CA ALA A 258 -5.04 25.83 1.81
C ALA A 258 -6.29 26.71 1.69
N GLY A 259 -6.92 26.75 0.52
CA GLY A 259 -8.12 27.55 0.30
C GLY A 259 -9.35 26.96 1.00
N HIS A 260 -10.15 27.80 1.64
CA HIS A 260 -11.52 27.49 2.10
C HIS A 260 -12.45 27.00 0.96
N TYR A 261 -12.00 27.11 -0.29
CA TYR A 261 -12.67 26.67 -1.49
C TYR A 261 -12.88 25.15 -1.58
N LEU A 262 -11.98 24.35 -0.99
CA LEU A 262 -12.17 22.89 -0.85
C LEU A 262 -13.40 22.55 0.00
N GLY A 263 -13.72 23.37 1.01
CA GLY A 263 -14.91 23.20 1.85
C GLY A 263 -16.21 23.46 1.09
N ILE A 264 -16.21 24.43 0.16
CA ILE A 264 -17.37 24.74 -0.69
C ILE A 264 -17.62 23.61 -1.67
N ASN A 265 -16.56 23.09 -2.32
CA ASN A 265 -16.68 21.93 -3.19
C ASN A 265 -17.16 20.71 -2.41
N ALA A 266 -16.64 20.46 -1.21
CA ALA A 266 -17.13 19.36 -0.36
C ALA A 266 -18.61 19.49 0.01
N ALA A 267 -19.11 20.72 0.25
CA ALA A 267 -20.52 20.97 0.54
C ALA A 267 -21.42 20.75 -0.69
N ILE A 268 -20.98 21.18 -1.88
CA ILE A 268 -21.71 21.01 -3.15
C ILE A 268 -21.63 19.57 -3.67
N VAL A 269 -20.56 18.84 -3.36
CA VAL A 269 -20.30 17.46 -3.79
C VAL A 269 -20.91 16.40 -2.85
N THR A 270 -21.75 16.78 -1.87
CA THR A 270 -22.56 15.81 -1.10
C THR A 270 -23.67 15.19 -1.95
N ALA A 271 -23.27 14.38 -2.94
CA ALA A 271 -24.09 13.65 -3.89
C ALA A 271 -24.91 12.51 -3.27
N ASN A 272 -24.99 12.39 -1.93
CA ASN A 272 -25.55 11.23 -1.24
C ASN A 272 -26.59 11.56 -0.15
N VAL A 273 -27.27 12.71 -0.22
CA VAL A 273 -28.45 12.95 0.63
C VAL A 273 -29.73 12.86 -0.23
N PRO A 274 -30.50 11.76 -0.14
CA PRO A 274 -31.76 11.65 -0.86
C PRO A 274 -32.76 12.66 -0.32
N GLY A 275 -33.26 13.55 -1.18
CA GLY A 275 -34.49 14.31 -0.91
C GLY A 275 -34.38 15.83 -0.72
N ARG A 276 -33.22 16.48 -0.86
CA ARG A 276 -33.08 17.97 -0.88
C ARG A 276 -31.71 18.31 -1.49
N ARG A 277 -31.47 19.38 -2.27
CA ARG A 277 -32.11 20.69 -2.49
C ARG A 277 -31.67 21.26 -3.84
N ASP A 278 -32.45 22.22 -4.33
CA ASP A 278 -32.09 23.20 -5.35
C ASP A 278 -30.60 23.57 -5.29
N VAL A 279 -29.85 23.18 -6.32
CA VAL A 279 -28.40 23.42 -6.46
C VAL A 279 -28.11 24.92 -6.38
N GLN A 280 -29.05 25.75 -6.84
CA GLN A 280 -28.95 27.18 -6.78
C GLN A 280 -29.06 27.67 -5.33
N ALA A 281 -30.03 27.17 -4.55
CA ALA A 281 -30.15 27.52 -3.14
C ALA A 281 -28.93 27.08 -2.29
N ILE A 282 -28.31 25.93 -2.61
CA ILE A 282 -27.08 25.47 -1.94
C ILE A 282 -25.90 26.38 -2.31
N ARG A 283 -25.75 26.69 -3.59
CA ARG A 283 -24.72 27.62 -4.08
C ARG A 283 -24.91 29.00 -3.44
N ASP A 284 -26.12 29.51 -3.43
CA ASP A 284 -26.44 30.85 -2.92
C ASP A 284 -26.27 30.90 -1.39
N ALA A 285 -26.63 29.84 -0.67
CA ALA A 285 -26.35 29.72 0.77
C ALA A 285 -24.85 29.57 1.06
N ALA A 286 -24.12 28.79 0.25
CA ALA A 286 -22.67 28.71 0.34
C ALA A 286 -22.03 30.08 0.06
N TRP A 287 -22.55 30.81 -0.91
CA TRP A 287 -22.11 32.16 -1.25
C TRP A 287 -22.36 33.14 -0.12
N GLN A 288 -23.58 33.17 0.45
CA GLN A 288 -23.88 33.97 1.64
C GLN A 288 -23.00 33.62 2.84
N TYR A 289 -22.71 32.33 3.03
CA TYR A 289 -21.81 31.88 4.09
C TYR A 289 -20.36 32.34 3.86
N ILE A 290 -19.88 32.29 2.62
CA ILE A 290 -18.55 32.82 2.25
C ILE A 290 -18.53 34.33 2.46
N GLU A 291 -19.52 35.06 1.95
CA GLU A 291 -19.64 36.50 2.11
C GLU A 291 -19.61 36.90 3.59
N PHE A 292 -20.36 36.19 4.44
CA PHE A 292 -20.30 36.36 5.89
C PHE A 292 -18.90 36.05 6.44
N LEU A 293 -18.34 34.87 6.16
CA LEU A 293 -17.02 34.45 6.64
C LEU A 293 -15.89 35.39 6.20
N THR A 294 -15.98 35.98 5.01
CA THR A 294 -15.02 36.95 4.48
C THR A 294 -15.37 38.39 4.84
N GLY A 295 -16.53 38.59 5.47
CA GLY A 295 -17.03 39.88 5.89
C GLY A 295 -16.35 40.41 7.16
N PRO A 296 -16.46 41.72 7.42
CA PRO A 296 -15.80 42.38 8.54
C PRO A 296 -16.31 41.89 9.91
N GLU A 297 -17.57 41.47 9.99
CA GLU A 297 -18.16 40.94 11.23
C GLU A 297 -17.56 39.59 11.63
N ALA A 298 -17.54 38.61 10.72
CA ALA A 298 -16.92 37.31 11.00
C ALA A 298 -15.40 37.43 11.19
N GLU A 299 -14.76 38.37 10.47
CA GLU A 299 -13.35 38.69 10.69
C GLU A 299 -13.10 39.18 12.11
N ARG A 300 -13.92 40.11 12.63
CA ARG A 300 -13.83 40.59 14.00
C ARG A 300 -14.06 39.47 15.02
N MET A 301 -15.11 38.65 14.83
CA MET A 301 -15.37 37.50 15.71
C MET A 301 -14.17 36.54 15.77
N ARG A 302 -13.53 36.25 14.64
CA ARG A 302 -12.29 35.44 14.62
C ARG A 302 -11.18 36.12 15.39
N ILE A 303 -10.98 37.43 15.19
CA ILE A 303 -9.92 38.16 15.85
C ILE A 303 -10.09 38.13 17.37
N ASP A 304 -11.30 38.45 17.84
CA ASP A 304 -11.66 38.44 19.27
C ASP A 304 -11.43 37.05 19.86
N THR A 305 -11.94 35.99 19.20
CA THR A 305 -11.75 34.60 19.62
C THR A 305 -10.28 34.24 19.74
N PHE A 306 -9.47 34.56 18.74
CA PHE A 306 -8.03 34.28 18.77
C PHE A 306 -7.33 35.07 19.89
N VAL A 307 -7.70 36.34 20.13
CA VAL A 307 -7.13 37.11 21.24
C VAL A 307 -7.50 36.51 22.60
N GLU A 308 -8.75 36.10 22.79
CA GLU A 308 -9.24 35.45 24.02
C GLU A 308 -8.48 34.15 24.34
N TYR A 309 -8.16 33.34 23.33
CA TYR A 309 -7.34 32.13 23.48
C TYR A 309 -5.84 32.41 23.61
N GLY A 310 -5.41 33.68 23.67
CA GLY A 310 -3.99 34.06 23.73
C GLY A 310 -3.25 33.86 22.40
N LEU A 311 -3.98 33.67 21.31
CA LEU A 311 -3.49 33.43 19.96
C LEU A 311 -3.39 34.71 19.12
N ALA A 312 -3.38 35.90 19.76
CA ALA A 312 -3.28 37.18 19.07
C ALA A 312 -2.04 37.24 18.16
N GLU A 313 -0.95 36.57 18.54
CA GLU A 313 0.29 36.51 17.74
C GLU A 313 0.16 35.81 16.37
N PHE A 314 -0.98 35.14 16.13
CA PHE A 314 -1.32 34.41 14.89
C PHE A 314 -2.20 35.21 13.93
N ILE A 315 -2.58 36.42 14.31
CA ILE A 315 -3.41 37.30 13.50
C ILE A 315 -2.52 38.27 12.73
N ARG A 316 -2.91 38.62 11.50
CA ARG A 316 -2.23 39.65 10.72
C ARG A 316 -2.16 40.97 11.52
N PRO A 317 -1.00 41.65 11.61
CA PRO A 317 -0.84 42.88 12.35
C PRO A 317 -1.88 43.96 12.01
N ALA A 318 -2.13 44.16 10.71
CA ALA A 318 -3.15 45.11 10.24
C ALA A 318 -4.57 44.77 10.72
N LEU A 319 -4.90 43.47 10.85
CA LEU A 319 -6.19 43.02 11.34
C LEU A 319 -6.34 43.26 12.85
N LEU A 320 -5.30 42.98 13.63
CA LEU A 320 -5.26 43.29 15.07
C LEU A 320 -5.44 44.79 15.33
N GLU A 321 -4.73 45.62 14.56
CA GLU A 321 -4.83 47.08 14.66
C GLU A 321 -6.25 47.55 14.32
N SER A 322 -6.83 47.06 13.23
CA SER A 322 -8.20 47.39 12.81
C SER A 322 -9.28 46.95 13.81
N ALA A 323 -9.02 45.87 14.56
CA ALA A 323 -9.92 45.35 15.59
C ALA A 323 -9.75 46.05 16.96
N GLY A 324 -8.77 46.96 17.11
CA GLY A 324 -8.53 47.70 18.34
C GLY A 324 -7.53 47.04 19.31
N TYR A 325 -6.77 46.03 18.87
CA TYR A 325 -5.77 45.31 19.66
C TYR A 325 -4.32 45.76 19.37
N GLY A 326 -4.12 47.03 19.01
CA GLY A 326 -2.80 47.58 18.64
C GLY A 326 -1.71 47.41 19.71
N ASP A 327 -2.09 47.41 20.99
CA ASP A 327 -1.17 47.22 22.12
C ASP A 327 -0.47 45.85 22.12
N LEU A 328 -1.09 44.84 21.50
CA LEU A 328 -0.51 43.50 21.39
C LEU A 328 0.58 43.42 20.31
N LEU A 329 0.62 44.36 19.36
CA LEU A 329 1.61 44.38 18.27
C LEU A 329 3.04 44.54 18.79
N ALA A 330 3.24 45.29 19.87
CA ALA A 330 4.55 45.50 20.48
C ALA A 330 5.15 44.20 21.06
N ARG A 331 4.32 43.19 21.34
CA ARG A 331 4.72 41.88 21.87
C ARG A 331 5.03 40.88 20.75
N ILE A 332 4.67 41.17 19.51
CA ILE A 332 4.91 40.30 18.35
C ILE A 332 6.34 40.55 17.82
N PRO A 333 7.17 39.51 17.67
CA PRO A 333 8.52 39.65 17.11
C PRO A 333 8.52 40.32 15.73
N GLN A 334 9.50 41.19 15.46
CA GLN A 334 9.62 41.92 14.20
C GLN A 334 9.62 41.00 12.97
N GLU A 335 10.35 39.90 13.04
CA GLU A 335 10.48 38.91 11.97
C GLU A 335 9.13 38.30 11.55
N ARG A 336 8.17 38.22 12.49
CA ARG A 336 6.82 37.72 12.21
C ARG A 336 5.93 38.78 11.55
N ARG A 337 6.15 40.06 11.86
CA ARG A 337 5.48 41.16 11.15
C ARG A 337 5.92 41.20 9.70
N GLU A 338 7.23 41.07 9.45
CA GLU A 338 7.79 40.96 8.11
C GLU A 338 7.27 39.73 7.34
N LEU A 339 7.00 38.60 8.01
CA LEU A 339 6.34 37.45 7.38
C LEU A 339 4.95 37.81 6.86
N TRP A 340 4.13 38.49 7.68
CA TRP A 340 2.76 38.84 7.31
C TRP A 340 2.70 39.87 6.19
N ASP A 341 3.57 40.87 6.24
CA ASP A 341 3.66 41.91 5.22
C ASP A 341 4.04 41.34 3.85
N ASN A 342 4.86 40.29 3.84
CA ASN A 342 5.30 39.63 2.61
C ASN A 342 4.59 38.31 2.30
N LEU A 343 3.57 37.92 3.08
CA LEU A 343 2.93 36.61 2.93
C LEU A 343 2.31 36.43 1.53
N ASN A 344 1.70 37.50 1.00
CA ASN A 344 1.06 37.48 -0.31
C ASN A 344 2.07 37.32 -1.45
N SER A 345 3.29 37.86 -1.33
CA SER A 345 4.34 37.71 -2.33
C SER A 345 4.94 36.30 -2.38
N TYR A 346 4.78 35.51 -1.30
CA TYR A 346 5.40 34.18 -1.16
C TYR A 346 4.38 33.04 -1.03
N ALA A 347 3.09 33.37 -1.06
CA ALA A 347 2.02 32.40 -0.99
C ALA A 347 1.98 31.53 -2.26
N ARG A 348 1.95 30.22 -2.07
CA ARG A 348 1.68 29.26 -3.14
C ARG A 348 0.31 28.64 -2.89
N VAL A 349 -0.52 28.65 -3.92
CA VAL A 349 -1.84 28.02 -3.92
C VAL A 349 -1.69 26.61 -4.49
N GLU A 350 -2.55 25.70 -4.01
CA GLU A 350 -2.65 24.36 -4.56
C GLU A 350 -2.93 24.39 -6.08
N PRO A 351 -2.18 23.62 -6.90
CA PRO A 351 -2.46 23.51 -8.32
C PRO A 351 -3.76 22.72 -8.55
N TYR A 352 -4.74 23.33 -9.22
CA TYR A 352 -5.96 22.63 -9.61
C TYR A 352 -5.69 21.71 -10.80
N SER A 353 -5.57 20.39 -10.55
CA SER A 353 -5.43 19.41 -11.63
C SER A 353 -6.24 18.14 -11.35
N LYS A 354 -6.71 17.49 -12.43
CA LYS A 354 -7.50 16.26 -12.34
C LYS A 354 -6.66 15.16 -11.67
N GLY A 355 -7.18 14.56 -10.60
CA GLY A 355 -6.46 13.50 -9.89
C GLY A 355 -5.29 13.98 -9.03
N PHE A 356 -5.14 15.29 -8.77
CA PHE A 356 -4.07 15.83 -7.92
C PHE A 356 -4.03 15.19 -6.53
N THR A 357 -5.20 14.98 -5.91
CA THR A 357 -5.29 14.29 -4.62
C THR A 357 -4.65 12.89 -4.68
N HIS A 358 -4.80 12.17 -5.80
CA HIS A 358 -4.18 10.86 -5.98
C HIS A 358 -2.65 10.95 -6.07
N VAL A 359 -2.15 11.97 -6.76
CA VAL A 359 -0.70 12.26 -6.81
C VAL A 359 -0.16 12.50 -5.40
N MET A 360 -0.84 13.36 -4.62
CA MET A 360 -0.39 13.74 -3.28
C MET A 360 -0.50 12.60 -2.27
N THR A 361 -1.55 11.77 -2.38
CA THR A 361 -1.86 10.77 -1.36
C THR A 361 -1.30 9.38 -1.63
N ARG A 362 -0.95 9.07 -2.89
CA ARG A 362 -0.43 7.75 -3.26
C ARG A 362 0.88 7.81 -4.01
N GLU A 363 0.93 8.49 -5.15
CA GLU A 363 2.12 8.44 -6.03
C GLU A 363 3.35 9.08 -5.37
N LEU A 364 3.19 10.26 -4.78
CA LEU A 364 4.26 10.89 -4.00
C LEU A 364 4.49 10.20 -2.66
N GLY A 365 3.46 9.59 -2.08
CA GLY A 365 3.59 8.76 -0.88
C GLY A 365 4.62 7.65 -1.08
N MET A 366 4.58 6.94 -2.21
CA MET A 366 5.56 5.88 -2.54
C MET A 366 6.99 6.41 -2.67
N VAL A 367 7.19 7.59 -3.28
CA VAL A 367 8.52 8.19 -3.41
C VAL A 367 9.09 8.54 -2.03
N ILE A 368 8.25 9.10 -1.16
CA ILE A 368 8.61 9.45 0.22
C ILE A 368 8.91 8.18 1.02
N GLU A 369 8.05 7.17 0.94
CA GLU A 369 8.28 5.87 1.60
C GLU A 369 9.56 5.21 1.11
N ALA A 370 9.86 5.28 -0.19
CA ALA A 370 11.08 4.72 -0.74
C ALA A 370 12.32 5.43 -0.20
N ALA A 371 12.30 6.77 -0.09
CA ALA A 371 13.37 7.56 0.52
C ALA A 371 13.51 7.30 2.02
N LEU A 372 12.40 7.07 2.73
CA LEU A 372 12.38 6.75 4.16
C LEU A 372 12.66 5.27 4.46
N GLY A 373 12.59 4.38 3.48
CA GLY A 373 13.00 2.98 3.59
C GLY A 373 14.47 2.73 3.23
N ASP A 374 15.07 3.64 2.47
CA ASP A 374 16.44 3.51 1.94
C ASP A 374 17.51 3.90 2.97
N ARG A 375 18.04 2.90 3.67
CA ARG A 375 19.11 3.06 4.65
C ARG A 375 20.47 2.97 4.00
N LEU A 376 21.42 3.76 4.53
CA LEU A 376 22.81 3.69 4.13
C LEU A 376 23.43 2.36 4.59
N ASP A 377 24.04 1.62 3.68
CA ASP A 377 24.78 0.40 4.04
C ASP A 377 26.13 0.78 4.66
N MET A 378 26.31 0.44 5.94
CA MET A 378 27.53 0.73 6.70
C MET A 378 28.76 -0.08 6.24
N LYS A 379 28.62 -1.02 5.30
CA LYS A 379 29.76 -1.74 4.71
C LYS A 379 30.26 -1.10 3.42
N THR A 380 29.35 -0.60 2.60
CA THR A 380 29.66 -0.06 1.26
C THR A 380 29.68 1.47 1.25
N GLY A 381 28.99 2.11 2.19
CA GLY A 381 28.78 3.55 2.21
C GLY A 381 27.83 4.04 1.12
N GLU A 382 27.04 3.13 0.53
CA GLU A 382 26.13 3.43 -0.58
C GLU A 382 24.67 3.21 -0.17
N TYR A 383 23.78 3.93 -0.84
CA TYR A 383 22.33 3.74 -0.74
C TYR A 383 21.88 2.71 -1.75
N GLY A 384 20.89 1.89 -1.38
CA GLY A 384 20.42 0.81 -2.25
C GLY A 384 19.49 1.27 -3.37
N ARG A 385 18.96 2.50 -3.28
CA ARG A 385 17.91 3.00 -4.19
C ARG A 385 18.29 4.28 -4.92
N ASP A 386 17.95 4.30 -6.21
CA ASP A 386 18.05 5.48 -7.06
C ASP A 386 16.75 6.30 -6.99
N LEU A 387 16.74 7.33 -6.15
CA LEU A 387 15.59 8.22 -5.97
C LEU A 387 15.28 9.02 -7.24
N GLN A 388 16.26 9.37 -8.06
CA GLN A 388 16.03 10.10 -9.31
C GLN A 388 15.22 9.23 -10.28
N ALA A 389 15.64 7.97 -10.47
CA ALA A 389 14.92 7.03 -11.32
C ALA A 389 13.48 6.81 -10.83
N ILE A 390 13.28 6.68 -9.51
CA ILE A 390 11.95 6.55 -8.91
C ILE A 390 11.09 7.80 -9.18
N MET A 391 11.64 9.00 -9.03
CA MET A 391 10.91 10.24 -9.34
C MET A 391 10.60 10.40 -10.82
N ASP A 392 11.50 9.99 -11.70
CA ASP A 392 11.27 9.97 -13.15
C ASP A 392 10.15 8.99 -13.53
N ASP A 393 10.12 7.80 -12.92
CA ASP A 393 9.04 6.83 -13.10
C ASP A 393 7.71 7.35 -12.56
N THR A 394 7.69 7.94 -11.37
CA THR A 394 6.49 8.56 -10.81
C THR A 394 5.99 9.71 -11.68
N CYS A 395 6.88 10.57 -12.16
CA CYS A 395 6.56 11.66 -13.07
C CYS A 395 5.97 11.16 -14.40
N ARG A 396 6.58 10.14 -15.00
CA ARG A 396 6.04 9.47 -16.19
C ARG A 396 4.66 8.87 -15.92
N ASN A 397 4.51 8.14 -14.82
CA ASN A 397 3.26 7.47 -14.47
C ASN A 397 2.11 8.47 -14.27
N VAL A 398 2.34 9.52 -13.47
CA VAL A 398 1.34 10.53 -13.15
C VAL A 398 0.91 11.30 -14.40
N ASN A 399 1.87 11.78 -15.19
CA ASN A 399 1.57 12.50 -16.43
C ASN A 399 0.80 11.65 -17.45
N THR A 400 1.08 10.35 -17.48
CA THR A 400 0.46 9.43 -18.44
C THR A 400 -0.93 8.98 -17.99
N MET A 401 -1.07 8.53 -16.74
CA MET A 401 -2.24 7.77 -16.27
C MET A 401 -3.22 8.60 -15.44
N ILE A 402 -2.71 9.56 -14.67
CA ILE A 402 -3.54 10.36 -13.75
C ILE A 402 -4.01 11.62 -14.46
N LEU A 403 -3.08 12.29 -15.14
CA LEU A 403 -3.35 13.49 -15.93
C LEU A 403 -3.79 13.16 -17.37
N GLY A 404 -3.60 11.90 -17.81
CA GLY A 404 -4.36 11.28 -18.91
C GLY A 404 -3.82 11.51 -20.33
N GLU A 405 -2.54 11.83 -20.51
CA GLU A 405 -1.97 12.10 -21.83
C GLU A 405 -0.76 11.21 -22.15
N LEU A 406 -1.02 10.14 -22.90
CA LEU A 406 -0.01 9.50 -23.74
C LEU A 406 0.16 10.35 -25.00
N PRO A 407 1.40 10.65 -25.46
CA PRO A 407 1.60 11.28 -26.77
C PRO A 407 0.89 10.48 -27.87
N ASP A 408 0.21 11.14 -28.81
CA ASP A 408 -0.62 10.49 -29.83
C ASP A 408 0.14 9.43 -30.65
N SER A 409 1.44 9.65 -30.87
CA SER A 409 2.35 8.70 -31.53
C SER A 409 2.52 7.39 -30.75
N VAL A 410 2.49 7.46 -29.42
CA VAL A 410 2.55 6.31 -28.50
C VAL A 410 1.21 5.60 -28.47
N VAL A 411 0.09 6.34 -28.45
CA VAL A 411 -1.26 5.77 -28.50
C VAL A 411 -1.50 4.98 -29.78
N GLN A 412 -1.10 5.50 -30.95
CA GLN A 412 -1.26 4.77 -32.22
C GLN A 412 -0.42 3.50 -32.29
N LYS A 413 0.83 3.54 -31.81
CA LYS A 413 1.72 2.36 -31.78
C LYS A 413 1.19 1.29 -30.83
N ARG A 414 0.66 1.70 -29.67
CA ARG A 414 0.10 0.82 -28.65
C ARG A 414 -1.32 0.34 -28.98
N SER A 415 -2.09 1.11 -29.75
CA SER A 415 -3.44 0.74 -30.21
C SER A 415 -3.42 -0.55 -31.03
N ARG A 416 -2.39 -0.77 -31.86
CA ARG A 416 -2.21 -2.04 -32.60
C ARG A 416 -2.07 -3.24 -31.65
N ILE A 417 -1.35 -3.07 -30.54
CA ILE A 417 -1.20 -4.12 -29.51
C ILE A 417 -2.53 -4.35 -28.79
N GLY A 418 -3.25 -3.29 -28.43
CA GLY A 418 -4.57 -3.41 -27.82
C GLY A 418 -5.59 -4.11 -28.71
N TRP A 419 -5.58 -3.87 -30.03
CA TRP A 419 -6.40 -4.61 -30.99
C TRP A 419 -6.04 -6.11 -31.04
N VAL A 420 -4.75 -6.46 -30.97
CA VAL A 420 -4.31 -7.85 -30.91
C VAL A 420 -4.78 -8.51 -29.60
N VAL A 421 -4.61 -7.84 -28.45
CA VAL A 421 -5.08 -8.38 -27.16
C VAL A 421 -6.59 -8.53 -27.13
N LEU A 422 -7.34 -7.56 -27.65
CA LEU A 422 -8.79 -7.68 -27.78
C LEU A 422 -9.18 -8.84 -28.69
N ALA A 423 -8.51 -9.02 -29.83
CA ALA A 423 -8.77 -10.14 -30.73
C ALA A 423 -8.51 -11.48 -30.04
N VAL A 424 -7.42 -11.60 -29.28
CA VAL A 424 -7.11 -12.79 -28.47
C VAL A 424 -8.16 -13.00 -27.38
N MET A 425 -8.61 -11.94 -26.72
CA MET A 425 -9.64 -11.98 -25.67
C MET A 425 -10.98 -12.47 -26.23
N VAL A 426 -11.44 -11.87 -27.33
CA VAL A 426 -12.67 -12.24 -28.02
C VAL A 426 -12.59 -13.66 -28.57
N ALA A 427 -11.46 -14.05 -29.17
CA ALA A 427 -11.23 -15.42 -29.61
C ALA A 427 -11.29 -16.41 -28.43
N GLY A 428 -10.66 -16.08 -27.30
CA GLY A 428 -10.70 -16.89 -26.08
C GLY A 428 -12.12 -17.06 -25.54
N LEU A 429 -12.89 -15.97 -25.45
CA LEU A 429 -14.29 -15.99 -25.02
C LEU A 429 -15.18 -16.80 -26.00
N MET A 430 -14.99 -16.64 -27.31
CA MET A 430 -15.75 -17.39 -28.32
C MET A 430 -15.40 -18.89 -28.30
N ILE A 431 -14.12 -19.23 -28.18
CA ILE A 431 -13.68 -20.63 -28.01
C ILE A 431 -14.30 -21.21 -26.75
N GLY A 432 -14.32 -20.44 -25.66
CA GLY A 432 -14.93 -20.83 -24.40
C GLY A 432 -16.42 -21.08 -24.49
N ALA A 433 -17.17 -20.12 -25.04
CA ALA A 433 -18.60 -20.26 -25.28
C ALA A 433 -18.89 -21.48 -26.16
N ARG A 434 -18.15 -21.65 -27.26
CA ARG A 434 -18.28 -22.82 -28.14
C ARG A 434 -17.99 -24.13 -27.40
N LEU A 435 -17.04 -24.13 -26.48
CA LEU A 435 -16.70 -25.31 -25.70
C LEU A 435 -17.79 -25.67 -24.69
N ILE A 436 -18.30 -24.68 -23.96
CA ILE A 436 -19.39 -24.87 -23.01
C ILE A 436 -20.61 -25.40 -23.74
N VAL A 437 -20.97 -24.81 -24.88
CA VAL A 437 -22.06 -25.29 -25.73
C VAL A 437 -21.80 -26.73 -26.20
N LYS A 438 -20.59 -27.06 -26.62
CA LYS A 438 -20.22 -28.43 -27.02
C LYS A 438 -20.36 -29.43 -25.85
N LEU A 439 -19.84 -29.09 -24.68
CA LEU A 439 -19.93 -29.93 -23.47
C LEU A 439 -21.39 -30.11 -23.03
N ALA A 440 -22.18 -29.03 -23.03
CA ALA A 440 -23.60 -29.08 -22.70
C ALA A 440 -24.40 -29.92 -23.71
N MET A 441 -24.09 -29.82 -25.00
CA MET A 441 -24.71 -30.67 -26.03
C MET A 441 -24.30 -32.14 -25.86
N GLN A 442 -23.04 -32.44 -25.55
CA GLN A 442 -22.58 -33.81 -25.29
C GLN A 442 -23.25 -34.42 -24.05
N ALA A 443 -23.41 -33.65 -22.97
CA ALA A 443 -24.17 -34.07 -21.80
C ALA A 443 -25.65 -34.34 -22.14
N ARG A 444 -26.26 -33.49 -22.97
CA ARG A 444 -27.64 -33.66 -23.44
C ARG A 444 -27.83 -34.93 -24.26
N VAL A 445 -26.87 -35.31 -25.11
CA VAL A 445 -26.91 -36.55 -25.88
C VAL A 445 -26.84 -37.77 -24.95
N LYS A 446 -25.99 -37.74 -23.91
CA LYS A 446 -25.94 -38.82 -22.89
C LYS A 446 -27.22 -38.98 -22.07
N LEU A 447 -27.93 -37.89 -21.81
CA LEU A 447 -29.19 -37.87 -21.05
C LEU A 447 -30.42 -38.20 -21.91
N ALA A 448 -30.33 -38.06 -23.23
CA ALA A 448 -31.40 -38.43 -24.16
C ALA A 448 -31.68 -39.95 -24.13
N ASP A 449 -30.65 -40.76 -23.86
CA ASP A 449 -30.79 -42.22 -23.71
C ASP A 449 -31.46 -42.65 -22.39
N THR A 450 -31.65 -41.72 -21.44
CA THR A 450 -32.30 -41.99 -20.13
C THR A 450 -33.77 -41.59 -20.09
N GLU A 451 -34.34 -41.00 -21.16
CA GLU A 451 -35.75 -40.57 -21.21
C GLU A 451 -36.76 -41.74 -21.22
N GLY A 452 -36.30 -43.00 -21.16
CA GLY A 452 -37.14 -44.21 -21.16
C GLY A 452 -37.64 -44.73 -19.80
N PHE A 453 -37.24 -44.14 -18.67
CA PHE A 453 -37.67 -44.64 -17.35
C PHE A 453 -39.00 -44.03 -16.87
N GLY A 454 -40.11 -44.69 -17.19
CA GLY A 454 -41.22 -44.95 -16.25
C GLY A 454 -42.12 -43.80 -15.74
N VAL A 455 -42.29 -42.67 -16.44
CA VAL A 455 -43.20 -41.60 -15.98
C VAL A 455 -44.26 -41.26 -17.03
N GLY A 456 -45.53 -41.58 -16.75
CA GLY A 456 -46.67 -41.24 -17.62
C GLY A 456 -47.07 -39.76 -17.54
N GLY A 457 -47.23 -39.11 -18.69
CA GLY A 457 -47.70 -37.73 -18.83
C GLY A 457 -47.26 -37.06 -20.14
N ASP A 458 -47.92 -35.97 -20.56
CA ASP A 458 -47.54 -35.20 -21.76
C ASP A 458 -46.15 -34.54 -21.56
N PRO A 459 -45.13 -34.89 -22.37
CA PRO A 459 -43.77 -34.38 -22.24
C PRO A 459 -43.68 -32.84 -22.28
N SER A 460 -44.61 -32.19 -22.97
CA SER A 460 -44.65 -30.73 -23.14
C SER A 460 -44.99 -30.01 -21.83
N ARG A 461 -45.98 -30.53 -21.09
CA ARG A 461 -46.42 -29.97 -19.80
C ARG A 461 -45.37 -30.13 -18.72
N ARG A 462 -44.67 -31.28 -18.69
CA ARG A 462 -43.55 -31.51 -17.75
C ARG A 462 -42.42 -30.49 -17.96
N ARG A 463 -42.06 -30.23 -19.21
CA ARG A 463 -41.04 -29.21 -19.55
C ARG A 463 -41.50 -27.81 -19.14
N LEU A 464 -42.78 -27.48 -19.34
CA LEU A 464 -43.35 -26.20 -18.90
C LEU A 464 -43.26 -26.03 -17.38
N TYR A 465 -43.66 -27.04 -16.59
CA TYR A 465 -43.54 -26.97 -15.13
C TYR A 465 -42.09 -26.89 -14.66
N ALA A 466 -41.17 -27.64 -15.27
CA ALA A 466 -39.74 -27.54 -14.96
C ALA A 466 -39.19 -26.13 -15.22
N TRP A 467 -39.55 -25.50 -16.34
CA TRP A 467 -39.17 -24.11 -16.64
C TRP A 467 -39.82 -23.11 -15.68
N LEU A 468 -41.08 -23.31 -15.27
CA LEU A 468 -41.74 -22.47 -14.27
C LEU A 468 -41.05 -22.53 -12.92
N PHE A 469 -40.60 -23.71 -12.47
CA PHE A 469 -39.82 -23.84 -11.22
C PHE A 469 -38.41 -23.25 -11.34
N LEU A 470 -37.78 -23.32 -12.52
CA LEU A 470 -36.45 -22.75 -12.77
C LEU A 470 -36.49 -21.23 -13.02
N ALA A 471 -37.60 -20.68 -13.51
CA ALA A 471 -37.72 -19.29 -13.92
C ALA A 471 -37.32 -18.28 -12.83
N PRO A 472 -37.71 -18.43 -11.54
CA PRO A 472 -37.26 -17.53 -10.48
C PRO A 472 -35.74 -17.56 -10.28
N ALA A 473 -35.12 -18.74 -10.35
CA ALA A 473 -33.69 -18.90 -10.19
C ALA A 473 -32.91 -18.30 -11.38
N VAL A 474 -33.34 -18.61 -12.61
CA VAL A 474 -32.72 -18.07 -13.83
C VAL A 474 -32.92 -16.55 -13.93
N GLY A 475 -34.11 -16.05 -13.61
CA GLY A 475 -34.40 -14.62 -13.59
C GLY A 475 -33.54 -13.87 -12.58
N SER A 476 -33.37 -14.43 -11.37
CA SER A 476 -32.48 -13.87 -10.36
C SER A 476 -31.03 -13.80 -10.85
N ILE A 477 -30.50 -14.88 -11.45
CA ILE A 477 -29.13 -14.90 -12.00
C ILE A 477 -28.98 -13.89 -13.15
N ALA A 478 -29.97 -13.78 -14.04
CA ALA A 478 -29.94 -12.83 -15.15
C ALA A 478 -29.88 -11.38 -14.66
N ILE A 479 -30.70 -11.03 -13.66
CA ILE A 479 -30.80 -9.68 -13.12
C ILE A 479 -29.58 -9.32 -12.27
N TRP A 480 -29.12 -10.22 -11.39
CA TRP A 480 -28.08 -9.88 -10.42
C TRP A 480 -26.65 -10.19 -10.87
N ALA A 481 -26.46 -11.11 -11.82
CA ALA A 481 -25.14 -11.46 -12.32
C ALA A 481 -24.89 -10.91 -13.74
N TYR A 482 -25.77 -11.21 -14.69
CA TYR A 482 -25.53 -10.89 -16.11
C TYR A 482 -25.81 -9.43 -16.47
N TYR A 483 -26.85 -8.81 -15.89
CA TYR A 483 -27.14 -7.40 -16.17
C TYR A 483 -26.01 -6.46 -15.71
N PRO A 484 -25.47 -6.56 -14.47
CA PRO A 484 -24.31 -5.77 -14.05
C PRO A 484 -23.05 -6.10 -14.86
N LEU A 485 -22.86 -7.36 -15.27
CA LEU A 485 -21.74 -7.78 -16.09
C LEU A 485 -21.76 -7.08 -17.46
N ILE A 486 -22.91 -7.06 -18.14
CA ILE A 486 -23.09 -6.37 -19.43
C ILE A 486 -22.86 -4.86 -19.26
N TRP A 487 -23.42 -4.26 -18.22
CA TRP A 487 -23.20 -2.84 -17.93
C TRP A 487 -21.72 -2.53 -17.68
N GLY A 488 -21.02 -3.35 -16.90
CA GLY A 488 -19.58 -3.22 -16.70
C GLY A 488 -18.79 -3.33 -18.00
N LEU A 489 -19.20 -4.21 -18.94
CA LEU A 489 -18.59 -4.27 -20.27
C LEU A 489 -18.78 -2.96 -21.04
N LEU A 490 -19.98 -2.40 -21.03
CA LEU A 490 -20.27 -1.13 -21.69
C LEU A 490 -19.45 0.04 -21.11
N MET A 491 -19.26 0.06 -19.78
CA MET A 491 -18.38 1.04 -19.12
C MET A 491 -16.95 0.96 -19.67
N GLY A 492 -16.44 -0.24 -19.97
CA GLY A 492 -15.12 -0.44 -20.57
C GLY A 492 -14.90 0.30 -21.89
N PHE A 493 -15.96 0.61 -22.65
CA PHE A 493 -15.87 1.35 -23.92
C PHE A 493 -16.16 2.85 -23.79
N GLN A 494 -16.39 3.35 -22.59
CA GLN A 494 -16.79 4.73 -22.31
C GLN A 494 -15.79 5.39 -21.35
N ASP A 495 -15.61 6.71 -21.47
CA ASP A 495 -15.10 7.52 -20.35
C ASP A 495 -16.29 7.72 -19.40
N TYR A 496 -16.57 6.67 -18.64
CA TYR A 496 -17.75 6.59 -17.80
C TYR A 496 -17.59 7.52 -16.60
N LYS A 497 -18.49 8.50 -16.52
CA LYS A 497 -18.59 9.42 -15.39
C LYS A 497 -19.90 9.12 -14.66
N ILE A 498 -19.83 8.99 -13.34
CA ILE A 498 -21.04 8.83 -12.50
C ILE A 498 -21.95 10.06 -12.67
N LEU A 499 -21.34 11.25 -12.78
CA LEU A 499 -22.00 12.55 -12.89
C LEU A 499 -21.49 13.28 -14.14
N GLY A 500 -22.41 13.88 -14.89
CA GLY A 500 -22.13 14.40 -16.22
C GLY A 500 -22.15 13.30 -17.28
N GLY A 501 -22.54 13.64 -18.52
CA GLY A 501 -22.70 12.66 -19.59
C GLY A 501 -21.43 11.82 -19.82
N SER A 502 -21.61 10.52 -20.03
CA SER A 502 -20.52 9.60 -20.40
C SER A 502 -20.23 9.72 -21.90
N THR A 503 -18.95 9.76 -22.27
CA THR A 503 -18.54 9.83 -23.70
C THR A 503 -18.02 8.47 -24.17
N TYR A 504 -18.36 8.09 -25.39
CA TYR A 504 -17.88 6.85 -25.98
C TYR A 504 -16.44 7.03 -26.47
N VAL A 505 -15.50 6.26 -25.92
CA VAL A 505 -14.06 6.33 -26.22
C VAL A 505 -13.54 5.11 -26.97
N GLY A 506 -14.42 4.16 -27.31
CA GLY A 506 -14.08 2.94 -28.04
C GLY A 506 -13.10 2.08 -27.25
N LEU A 507 -11.98 1.71 -27.86
CA LEU A 507 -10.99 0.80 -27.26
C LEU A 507 -9.89 1.49 -26.46
N ARG A 508 -9.98 2.81 -26.25
CA ARG A 508 -8.95 3.56 -25.54
C ARG A 508 -8.59 2.94 -24.18
N ASN A 509 -9.59 2.63 -23.37
CA ASN A 509 -9.40 2.03 -22.04
C ASN A 509 -8.71 0.66 -22.08
N PHE A 510 -9.03 -0.18 -23.07
CA PHE A 510 -8.39 -1.50 -23.23
C PHE A 510 -6.93 -1.37 -23.68
N VAL A 511 -6.67 -0.45 -24.61
CA VAL A 511 -5.30 -0.15 -25.06
C VAL A 511 -4.48 0.38 -23.89
N GLU A 512 -5.05 1.28 -23.10
CA GLU A 512 -4.40 1.89 -21.94
C GLU A 512 -4.06 0.85 -20.87
N ALA A 513 -5.02 -0.01 -20.49
CA ALA A 513 -4.82 -1.10 -19.53
C ALA A 513 -3.70 -2.07 -19.95
N VAL A 514 -3.69 -2.52 -21.21
CA VAL A 514 -2.67 -3.46 -21.72
C VAL A 514 -1.29 -2.81 -21.85
N SER A 515 -1.28 -1.52 -22.16
CA SER A 515 -0.06 -0.74 -22.35
C SER A 515 0.62 -0.37 -21.04
N GLU A 516 -0.09 -0.54 -19.93
CA GLU A 516 0.37 -0.17 -18.62
C GLU A 516 1.35 -1.22 -18.07
N PRO A 517 2.63 -0.86 -17.82
CA PRO A 517 3.59 -1.81 -17.25
C PRO A 517 3.17 -2.29 -15.85
N LYS A 518 2.52 -1.40 -15.08
CA LYS A 518 1.98 -1.71 -13.74
C LYS A 518 0.94 -2.82 -13.79
N PHE A 519 0.05 -2.83 -14.79
CA PHE A 519 -0.95 -3.90 -14.96
C PHE A 519 -0.30 -5.28 -15.04
N TRP A 520 0.75 -5.45 -15.85
CA TRP A 520 1.46 -6.73 -15.96
C TRP A 520 2.24 -7.10 -14.69
N ARG A 521 2.84 -6.11 -14.01
CA ARG A 521 3.50 -6.30 -12.71
C ARG A 521 2.50 -6.79 -11.66
N TYR A 522 1.34 -6.15 -11.56
CA TYR A 522 0.29 -6.52 -10.60
C TYR A 522 -0.40 -7.84 -10.97
N LEU A 523 -0.43 -8.19 -12.26
CA LEU A 523 -0.89 -9.50 -12.71
C LEU A 523 0.07 -10.61 -12.26
N LEU A 524 1.38 -10.37 -12.35
CA LEU A 524 2.38 -11.28 -11.81
C LEU A 524 2.28 -11.40 -10.29
N GLN A 525 2.03 -10.29 -9.58
CA GLN A 525 1.81 -10.33 -8.13
C GLN A 525 0.51 -11.07 -7.76
N THR A 526 -0.57 -10.93 -8.54
CA THR A 526 -1.77 -11.76 -8.40
C THR A 526 -1.45 -13.24 -8.61
N LEU A 527 -0.63 -13.57 -9.61
CA LEU A 527 -0.18 -14.94 -9.83
C LEU A 527 0.66 -15.46 -8.66
N GLN A 528 1.59 -14.65 -8.14
CA GLN A 528 2.40 -14.96 -6.96
C GLN A 528 1.52 -15.22 -5.73
N TYR A 529 0.57 -14.33 -5.45
CA TYR A 529 -0.40 -14.48 -4.36
C TYR A 529 -1.19 -15.80 -4.51
N MET A 530 -1.73 -16.05 -5.71
CA MET A 530 -2.49 -17.27 -6.01
C MET A 530 -1.62 -18.53 -5.83
N VAL A 531 -0.40 -18.54 -6.34
CA VAL A 531 0.53 -19.68 -6.19
C VAL A 531 0.89 -19.93 -4.73
N MET A 532 1.12 -18.88 -3.94
CA MET A 532 1.38 -19.02 -2.50
C MET A 532 0.16 -19.55 -1.75
N LEU A 533 -1.02 -18.97 -2.02
CA LEU A 533 -2.28 -19.38 -1.40
C LEU A 533 -2.62 -20.83 -1.73
N VAL A 534 -2.47 -21.24 -2.98
CA VAL A 534 -2.75 -22.61 -3.42
C VAL A 534 -1.65 -23.56 -2.94
N GLY A 535 -0.37 -23.22 -3.17
CA GLY A 535 0.75 -24.09 -2.84
C GLY A 535 0.84 -24.44 -1.35
N ILE A 536 0.56 -23.46 -0.48
CA ILE A 536 0.60 -23.67 0.97
C ILE A 536 -0.81 -23.99 1.50
N GLY A 537 -1.82 -23.19 1.14
CA GLY A 537 -3.15 -23.25 1.73
C GLY A 537 -4.03 -24.40 1.24
N PHE A 538 -3.81 -24.94 0.04
CA PHE A 538 -4.64 -26.03 -0.48
C PHE A 538 -4.34 -27.39 0.18
N CYS A 539 -3.06 -27.64 0.48
CA CYS A 539 -2.60 -28.91 1.05
C CYS A 539 -2.99 -29.04 2.53
N ILE A 540 -3.00 -27.93 3.27
CA ILE A 540 -3.24 -27.91 4.72
C ILE A 540 -4.59 -28.54 5.10
N PRO A 541 -5.74 -28.18 4.49
CA PRO A 541 -7.02 -28.82 4.73
C PRO A 541 -7.04 -30.34 4.54
N ILE A 542 -6.34 -30.85 3.52
CA ILE A 542 -6.30 -32.29 3.20
C ILE A 542 -5.49 -33.02 4.27
N ILE A 543 -4.31 -32.49 4.60
CA ILE A 543 -3.44 -33.03 5.65
C ILE A 543 -4.17 -33.02 6.99
N LEU A 544 -4.84 -31.93 7.33
CA LEU A 544 -5.59 -31.80 8.56
C LEU A 544 -6.77 -32.80 8.61
N ALA A 545 -7.45 -33.05 7.49
CA ALA A 545 -8.54 -34.02 7.42
C ALA A 545 -8.07 -35.45 7.69
N VAL A 546 -6.92 -35.83 7.12
CA VAL A 546 -6.29 -37.12 7.37
C VAL A 546 -5.90 -37.23 8.85
N LEU A 547 -5.19 -36.24 9.39
CA LEU A 547 -4.77 -36.24 10.79
C LEU A 547 -5.95 -36.35 11.76
N LEU A 548 -7.05 -35.61 11.51
CA LEU A 548 -8.26 -35.65 12.35
C LEU A 548 -9.06 -36.96 12.25
N THR A 549 -8.76 -37.79 11.26
CA THR A 549 -9.34 -39.13 11.13
C THR A 549 -8.62 -40.12 12.04
N GLU A 550 -7.30 -39.94 12.21
CA GLU A 550 -6.44 -40.80 13.03
C GLU A 550 -6.48 -40.49 14.53
N ILE A 551 -7.04 -39.36 14.98
CA ILE A 551 -7.07 -39.01 16.41
C ILE A 551 -8.11 -39.87 17.17
N PRO A 552 -7.68 -40.74 18.11
CA PRO A 552 -8.58 -41.67 18.80
C PRO A 552 -9.27 -41.07 20.04
N ARG A 553 -8.74 -39.98 20.62
CA ARG A 553 -9.30 -39.31 21.83
C ARG A 553 -9.41 -37.80 21.63
N MET A 554 -10.42 -37.16 22.25
CA MET A 554 -10.65 -35.70 22.18
C MET A 554 -11.00 -35.16 20.78
N ARG A 555 -11.61 -35.98 19.91
CA ARG A 555 -11.95 -35.61 18.52
C ARG A 555 -12.81 -34.35 18.41
N VAL A 556 -13.75 -34.15 19.34
CA VAL A 556 -14.62 -32.96 19.36
C VAL A 556 -13.81 -31.70 19.73
N PHE A 557 -12.93 -31.78 20.71
CA PHE A 557 -12.10 -30.66 21.15
C PHE A 557 -11.17 -30.16 20.03
N PHE A 558 -10.43 -31.07 19.39
CA PHE A 558 -9.54 -30.70 18.28
C PHE A 558 -10.33 -30.09 17.12
N ARG A 559 -11.46 -30.69 16.74
CA ARG A 559 -12.37 -30.11 15.75
C ARG A 559 -12.77 -28.68 16.11
N THR A 560 -13.26 -28.44 17.32
CA THR A 560 -13.68 -27.09 17.76
C THR A 560 -12.54 -26.07 17.66
N ILE A 561 -11.32 -26.43 18.05
CA ILE A 561 -10.16 -25.51 17.96
C ILE A 561 -9.84 -25.15 16.52
N TYR A 562 -9.78 -26.13 15.61
CA TYR A 562 -9.47 -25.86 14.20
C TYR A 562 -10.60 -25.11 13.49
N TYR A 563 -11.83 -25.19 13.99
CA TYR A 563 -12.96 -24.42 13.46
C TYR A 563 -13.08 -23.02 14.04
N LEU A 564 -12.49 -22.75 15.21
CA LEU A 564 -12.55 -21.45 15.86
C LEU A 564 -12.19 -20.25 14.94
N PRO A 565 -11.17 -20.34 14.07
CA PRO A 565 -10.86 -19.29 13.10
C PRO A 565 -12.04 -18.92 12.20
N ALA A 566 -12.82 -19.91 11.77
CA ALA A 566 -13.92 -19.72 10.83
C ALA A 566 -15.15 -19.04 11.45
N VAL A 567 -15.26 -19.07 12.77
CA VAL A 567 -16.32 -18.37 13.52
C VAL A 567 -16.04 -16.88 13.59
N THR A 568 -14.78 -16.47 13.43
CA THR A 568 -14.40 -15.05 13.38
C THR A 568 -14.71 -14.45 12.02
N THR A 569 -15.16 -13.19 12.00
CA THR A 569 -15.36 -12.48 10.72
C THR A 569 -14.00 -12.27 10.05
N GLY A 570 -13.94 -12.38 8.71
CA GLY A 570 -12.67 -12.22 7.99
C GLY A 570 -11.96 -10.91 8.33
N LEU A 571 -12.70 -9.81 8.47
CA LEU A 571 -12.14 -8.51 8.85
C LEU A 571 -11.54 -8.52 10.27
N ALA A 572 -12.22 -9.15 11.24
CA ALA A 572 -11.70 -9.29 12.60
C ALA A 572 -10.42 -10.14 12.64
N THR A 573 -10.36 -11.22 11.85
CA THR A 573 -9.15 -12.01 11.67
C THR A 573 -7.99 -11.15 11.17
N LEU A 574 -8.20 -10.36 10.12
CA LEU A 574 -7.13 -9.53 9.55
C LEU A 574 -6.66 -8.47 10.54
N PHE A 575 -7.56 -7.84 11.30
CA PHE A 575 -7.15 -6.89 12.34
C PHE A 575 -6.41 -7.55 13.49
N LEU A 576 -6.79 -8.76 13.89
CA LEU A 576 -6.06 -9.57 14.87
C LEU A 576 -4.62 -9.79 14.38
N TRP A 577 -4.44 -10.25 13.15
CA TRP A 577 -3.11 -10.48 12.59
C TRP A 577 -2.32 -9.17 12.43
N LYS A 578 -2.91 -8.13 11.84
CA LYS A 578 -2.24 -6.86 11.55
C LYS A 578 -1.86 -6.08 12.82
N ARG A 579 -2.78 -5.92 13.77
CA ARG A 579 -2.60 -5.02 14.94
C ARG A 579 -2.09 -5.74 16.18
N LEU A 580 -2.46 -7.01 16.40
CA LEU A 580 -2.02 -7.74 17.60
C LEU A 580 -0.76 -8.57 17.32
N LEU A 581 -0.71 -9.30 16.21
CA LEU A 581 0.38 -10.25 15.95
C LEU A 581 1.59 -9.60 15.24
N TYR A 582 1.36 -8.86 14.16
CA TYR A 582 2.40 -8.33 13.26
C TYR A 582 2.86 -6.90 13.58
N ASP A 583 2.37 -6.25 14.63
CA ASP A 583 2.78 -4.89 14.96
C ASP A 583 4.31 -4.84 15.26
N PRO A 584 5.09 -3.98 14.59
CA PRO A 584 6.52 -3.84 14.87
C PRO A 584 6.82 -3.17 16.22
N SER A 585 5.82 -2.54 16.84
CA SER A 585 5.93 -1.88 18.13
C SER A 585 6.06 -2.90 19.27
N HIS A 586 6.32 -2.40 20.49
CA HIS A 586 6.34 -3.22 21.71
C HIS A 586 5.01 -3.92 22.04
N ARG A 587 3.97 -3.79 21.22
CA ARG A 587 2.65 -4.43 21.39
C ARG A 587 2.47 -5.70 20.55
N GLY A 588 3.32 -5.91 19.53
CA GLY A 588 3.20 -7.06 18.64
C GLY A 588 3.63 -8.36 19.32
N VAL A 589 2.72 -9.33 19.42
CA VAL A 589 2.96 -10.58 20.16
C VAL A 589 4.06 -11.42 19.52
N ILE A 590 4.12 -11.52 18.19
CA ILE A 590 5.12 -12.34 17.51
C ILE A 590 6.52 -11.77 17.72
N ASN A 591 6.68 -10.45 17.57
CA ASN A 591 7.96 -9.78 17.82
C ASN A 591 8.39 -9.89 19.28
N GLN A 592 7.46 -9.78 20.24
CA GLN A 592 7.75 -10.02 21.66
C GLN A 592 8.25 -11.45 21.91
N LEU A 593 7.58 -12.46 21.32
CA LEU A 593 8.00 -13.85 21.44
C LEU A 593 9.40 -14.08 20.82
N MET A 594 9.68 -13.48 19.67
CA MET A 594 11.01 -13.55 19.04
C MET A 594 12.11 -12.96 19.94
N ILE A 595 11.87 -11.76 20.50
CA ILE A 595 12.81 -11.11 21.41
C ILE A 595 12.93 -11.92 22.72
N TRP A 596 11.86 -12.53 23.19
CA TRP A 596 11.87 -13.37 24.38
C TRP A 596 12.80 -14.58 24.22
N PHE A 597 12.89 -15.20 23.03
CA PHE A 597 13.89 -16.25 22.78
C PHE A 597 15.34 -15.77 22.91
N ASN A 598 15.61 -14.48 22.66
CA ASN A 598 16.96 -13.92 22.86
C ASN A 598 17.35 -13.86 24.34
N SER A 599 16.38 -13.82 25.25
CA SER A 599 16.60 -13.78 26.71
C SER A 599 16.85 -15.15 27.34
N TRP A 600 16.82 -16.24 26.54
CA TRP A 600 17.03 -17.59 27.06
C TRP A 600 18.47 -17.82 27.53
N PRO A 601 18.68 -18.58 28.63
CA PRO A 601 20.01 -18.95 29.07
C PRO A 601 20.79 -19.70 27.99
N VAL A 602 22.07 -19.37 27.82
CA VAL A 602 22.92 -19.91 26.75
C VAL A 602 22.95 -21.44 26.74
N GLY A 603 22.97 -22.08 27.92
CA GLY A 603 22.92 -23.54 28.04
C GLY A 603 21.66 -24.17 27.43
N LEU A 604 20.50 -23.54 27.64
CA LEU A 604 19.22 -23.99 27.06
C LEU A 604 19.22 -23.78 25.54
N VAL A 605 19.71 -22.63 25.06
CA VAL A 605 19.83 -22.33 23.62
C VAL A 605 20.71 -23.37 22.92
N MET A 606 21.87 -23.71 23.50
CA MET A 606 22.75 -24.74 22.93
C MET A 606 22.10 -26.11 22.91
N ALA A 607 21.40 -26.51 23.97
CA ALA A 607 20.67 -27.78 24.02
C ALA A 607 19.58 -27.85 22.94
N VAL A 608 18.83 -26.76 22.73
CA VAL A 608 17.79 -26.66 21.70
C VAL A 608 18.41 -26.72 20.30
N LYS A 609 19.46 -25.93 20.03
CA LYS A 609 20.17 -25.97 18.74
C LYS A 609 20.73 -27.37 18.44
N ALA A 610 21.31 -28.03 19.44
CA ALA A 610 21.82 -29.40 19.33
C ALA A 610 20.70 -30.41 19.06
N ALA A 611 19.60 -30.33 19.81
CA ALA A 611 18.45 -31.20 19.62
C ALA A 611 17.84 -31.07 18.22
N VAL A 612 17.69 -29.84 17.72
CA VAL A 612 17.20 -29.58 16.35
C VAL A 612 18.17 -30.12 15.29
N LEU A 613 19.48 -29.93 15.49
CA LEU A 613 20.50 -30.46 14.58
C LEU A 613 20.46 -31.99 14.52
N VAL A 614 20.41 -32.65 15.69
CA VAL A 614 20.33 -34.11 15.80
C VAL A 614 19.03 -34.62 15.20
N ALA A 615 17.88 -33.99 15.49
CA ALA A 615 16.60 -34.36 14.91
C ALA A 615 16.62 -34.23 13.38
N THR A 616 17.21 -33.15 12.84
CA THR A 616 17.34 -32.94 11.39
C THR A 616 18.22 -34.00 10.74
N LEU A 617 19.35 -34.34 11.37
CA LEU A 617 20.23 -35.43 10.93
C LEU A 617 19.52 -36.78 10.95
N LEU A 618 18.77 -37.09 12.02
CA LEU A 618 17.98 -38.32 12.12
C LEU A 618 16.92 -38.39 11.03
N ILE A 619 16.25 -37.27 10.72
CA ILE A 619 15.28 -37.20 9.62
C ILE A 619 15.97 -37.49 8.29
N ILE A 620 17.08 -36.81 7.98
CA ILE A 620 17.86 -37.02 6.74
C ILE A 620 18.29 -38.48 6.60
N VAL A 621 18.87 -39.06 7.67
CA VAL A 621 19.30 -40.45 7.70
C VAL A 621 18.10 -41.39 7.49
N SER A 622 16.97 -41.12 8.14
CA SER A 622 15.76 -41.92 7.95
C SER A 622 15.24 -41.88 6.51
N LEU A 623 15.29 -40.72 5.86
CA LEU A 623 14.86 -40.53 4.48
C LEU A 623 15.82 -41.21 3.49
N PHE A 624 17.14 -41.13 3.72
CA PHE A 624 18.13 -41.86 2.94
C PHE A 624 17.97 -43.38 3.10
N LEU A 625 17.75 -43.87 4.32
CA LEU A 625 17.50 -45.28 4.58
C LEU A 625 16.23 -45.76 3.89
N GLN A 626 15.14 -44.97 3.93
CA GLN A 626 13.90 -45.28 3.19
C GLN A 626 14.14 -45.28 1.67
N SER A 627 14.89 -44.32 1.15
CA SER A 627 15.32 -44.29 -0.25
C SER A 627 16.24 -45.45 -0.64
N ALA A 628 16.94 -46.08 0.30
CA ALA A 628 17.81 -47.23 0.02
C ALA A 628 17.05 -48.57 0.14
N ARG A 629 16.02 -48.64 1.00
CA ARG A 629 15.23 -49.86 1.26
C ARG A 629 14.17 -50.15 0.20
N ASP A 630 13.54 -49.13 -0.38
CA ASP A 630 12.46 -49.30 -1.35
C ASP A 630 13.01 -49.59 -2.76
N TYR A 631 13.36 -50.86 -3.01
CA TYR A 631 13.88 -51.33 -4.31
C TYR A 631 12.78 -51.52 -5.37
N ASN A 632 11.54 -51.82 -4.95
CA ASN A 632 10.45 -52.24 -5.85
C ASN A 632 9.66 -51.06 -6.48
N SER A 633 9.84 -49.82 -6.03
CA SER A 633 9.14 -48.66 -6.60
C SER A 633 10.11 -47.51 -6.91
N PRO A 634 10.48 -47.30 -8.19
CA PRO A 634 11.41 -46.24 -8.57
C PRO A 634 10.91 -44.84 -8.20
N ALA A 635 9.58 -44.62 -8.17
CA ALA A 635 8.97 -43.35 -7.79
C ALA A 635 9.17 -43.00 -6.30
N LYS A 636 9.00 -43.96 -5.39
CA LYS A 636 9.21 -43.76 -3.94
C LYS A 636 10.68 -43.52 -3.62
N ARG A 637 11.55 -44.29 -4.29
CA ARG A 637 12.99 -44.14 -4.21
C ARG A 637 13.43 -42.73 -4.60
N TRP A 638 12.88 -42.22 -5.71
CA TRP A 638 13.10 -40.85 -6.15
C TRP A 638 12.56 -39.81 -5.16
N PHE A 639 11.34 -40.00 -4.66
CA PHE A 639 10.70 -39.07 -3.72
C PHE A 639 11.51 -38.92 -2.42
N PHE A 640 11.83 -40.03 -1.75
CA PHE A 640 12.61 -40.00 -0.50
C PHE A 640 14.03 -39.49 -0.73
N GLY A 641 14.66 -39.84 -1.86
CA GLY A 641 15.98 -39.32 -2.24
C GLY A 641 15.97 -37.81 -2.46
N VAL A 642 14.95 -37.27 -3.14
CA VAL A 642 14.78 -35.82 -3.33
C VAL A 642 14.51 -35.11 -2.01
N CYS A 643 13.64 -35.65 -1.14
CA CYS A 643 13.40 -35.08 0.18
C CYS A 643 14.67 -35.08 1.05
N ALA A 644 15.42 -36.19 1.06
CA ALA A 644 16.68 -36.29 1.78
C ALA A 644 17.71 -35.27 1.27
N GLY A 645 17.82 -35.14 -0.06
CA GLY A 645 18.65 -34.12 -0.71
C GLY A 645 18.23 -32.70 -0.36
N ALA A 646 16.94 -32.39 -0.39
CA ALA A 646 16.41 -31.08 -0.02
C ALA A 646 16.71 -30.71 1.45
N PHE A 647 16.48 -31.64 2.38
CA PHE A 647 16.84 -31.45 3.79
C PHE A 647 18.36 -31.34 4.02
N SER A 648 19.16 -32.07 3.23
CA SER A 648 20.63 -31.96 3.27
C SER A 648 21.13 -30.61 2.74
N VAL A 649 20.52 -30.08 1.68
CA VAL A 649 20.82 -28.74 1.17
C VAL A 649 20.40 -27.68 2.19
N LEU A 650 19.21 -27.81 2.79
CA LEU A 650 18.75 -26.90 3.84
C LEU A 650 19.71 -26.90 5.05
N LEU A 651 20.11 -28.08 5.50
CA LEU A 651 21.08 -28.25 6.57
C LEU A 651 22.45 -27.66 6.19
N ALA A 652 22.91 -27.85 4.95
CA ALA A 652 24.14 -27.28 4.45
C ALA A 652 24.08 -25.74 4.42
N VAL A 653 22.97 -25.14 4.00
CA VAL A 653 22.76 -23.69 4.03
C VAL A 653 22.83 -23.17 5.46
N ILE A 654 22.17 -23.85 6.42
CA ILE A 654 22.22 -23.49 7.84
C ILE A 654 23.65 -23.60 8.36
N LEU A 655 24.37 -24.69 8.05
CA LEU A 655 25.76 -24.90 8.48
C LEU A 655 26.72 -23.87 7.85
N ILE A 656 26.53 -23.52 6.57
CA ILE A 656 27.30 -22.46 5.90
C ILE A 656 27.03 -21.11 6.57
N GLY A 657 25.79 -20.82 6.96
CA GLY A 657 25.44 -19.63 7.75
C GLY A 657 26.17 -19.60 9.09
N VAL A 658 26.13 -20.72 9.83
CA VAL A 658 26.88 -20.88 11.09
C VAL A 658 28.39 -20.69 10.90
N LEU A 659 28.97 -21.22 9.82
CA LEU A 659 30.37 -21.03 9.48
C LEU A 659 30.69 -19.57 9.14
N ARG A 660 29.80 -18.88 8.40
CA ARG A 660 29.93 -17.47 8.03
C ARG A 660 29.85 -16.54 9.24
N ASP A 661 29.02 -16.88 10.22
CA ASP A 661 28.77 -16.07 11.43
C ASP A 661 29.74 -16.38 12.59
N GLY A 662 30.85 -17.08 12.34
CA GLY A 662 31.91 -17.33 13.33
C GLY A 662 32.04 -18.76 13.85
N GLY A 663 31.46 -19.75 13.15
CA GLY A 663 31.65 -21.17 13.42
C GLY A 663 31.07 -21.63 14.77
N LEU A 664 31.90 -22.25 15.61
CA LEU A 664 31.50 -22.69 16.97
C LEU A 664 30.93 -21.53 17.81
N GLY A 665 31.41 -20.30 17.60
CA GLY A 665 30.92 -19.11 18.30
C GLY A 665 29.43 -18.82 18.03
N ALA A 666 28.94 -19.06 16.81
CA ALA A 666 27.54 -18.88 16.44
C ALA A 666 26.63 -19.98 17.02
N PHE A 667 27.19 -21.17 17.26
CA PHE A 667 26.46 -22.24 17.96
C PHE A 667 26.29 -21.91 19.44
N THR A 668 27.35 -21.42 20.09
CA THR A 668 27.39 -21.06 21.52
C THR A 668 26.77 -19.70 21.85
N SER A 669 26.45 -18.88 20.85
CA SER A 669 25.81 -17.57 21.10
C SER A 669 24.32 -17.71 21.43
N PRO A 670 23.74 -16.76 22.20
CA PRO A 670 22.29 -16.61 22.32
C PRO A 670 21.61 -16.48 20.95
N PHE A 671 20.29 -16.66 20.90
CA PHE A 671 19.51 -16.24 19.74
C PHE A 671 19.62 -14.72 19.57
N LYS A 672 19.74 -14.26 18.31
CA LYS A 672 19.82 -12.84 17.94
C LYS A 672 18.68 -12.51 16.97
N PHE A 673 17.44 -12.73 17.40
CA PHE A 673 16.29 -12.32 16.60
C PHE A 673 16.11 -10.81 16.66
N GLU A 674 16.12 -10.17 15.49
CA GLU A 674 15.79 -8.76 15.36
C GLU A 674 14.27 -8.56 15.19
N LYS A 675 13.78 -7.38 15.56
CA LYS A 675 12.38 -7.00 15.34
C LYS A 675 12.07 -7.05 13.85
N GLN A 676 11.06 -7.84 13.49
CA GLN A 676 10.66 -8.00 12.10
C GLN A 676 9.53 -7.03 11.75
N SER A 677 9.66 -6.36 10.61
CA SER A 677 8.62 -5.50 10.05
C SER A 677 7.85 -6.24 8.97
N PHE A 678 7.07 -7.25 9.39
CA PHE A 678 6.39 -8.24 8.52
C PHE A 678 5.69 -7.65 7.29
N LEU A 679 4.98 -6.53 7.46
CA LEU A 679 4.16 -5.92 6.39
C LEU A 679 4.85 -4.75 5.66
N ARG A 680 6.05 -4.34 6.09
CA ARG A 680 6.80 -3.22 5.49
C ARG A 680 8.01 -3.67 4.67
N ASP A 681 8.39 -4.94 4.76
CA ASP A 681 9.41 -5.54 3.92
C ASP A 681 8.81 -5.91 2.55
N PRO A 682 9.25 -5.31 1.43
CA PRO A 682 8.69 -5.60 0.10
C PRO A 682 8.90 -7.03 -0.36
N ASP A 683 9.94 -7.72 0.08
CA ASP A 683 10.23 -9.08 -0.37
C ASP A 683 9.34 -10.13 0.33
N LEU A 684 9.02 -9.87 1.60
CA LEU A 684 8.28 -10.80 2.45
C LEU A 684 6.81 -10.42 2.68
N ALA A 685 6.41 -9.17 2.41
CA ALA A 685 5.05 -8.69 2.72
C ALA A 685 3.96 -9.57 2.10
N MET A 686 4.13 -10.05 0.86
CA MET A 686 3.13 -10.89 0.19
C MET A 686 2.89 -12.21 0.96
N LEU A 687 3.95 -12.85 1.45
CA LEU A 687 3.86 -14.06 2.25
C LEU A 687 3.04 -13.81 3.53
N TRP A 688 3.35 -12.72 4.23
CA TRP A 688 2.67 -12.36 5.49
C TRP A 688 1.22 -11.91 5.29
N VAL A 689 0.85 -11.48 4.09
CA VAL A 689 -0.56 -11.23 3.73
C VAL A 689 -1.33 -12.52 3.45
N VAL A 690 -0.67 -13.56 2.93
CA VAL A 690 -1.30 -14.86 2.62
C VAL A 690 -1.56 -15.70 3.89
N VAL A 691 -0.66 -15.65 4.87
CA VAL A 691 -0.71 -16.50 6.08
C VAL A 691 -2.05 -16.42 6.84
N PRO A 692 -2.62 -15.23 7.13
CA PRO A 692 -3.92 -15.14 7.80
C PRO A 692 -5.05 -15.81 7.02
N THR A 693 -5.05 -15.70 5.69
CA THR A 693 -6.06 -16.32 4.81
C THR A 693 -5.95 -17.84 4.86
N ILE A 694 -4.74 -18.38 4.87
CA ILE A 694 -4.50 -19.82 5.00
C ILE A 694 -5.00 -20.32 6.35
N TRP A 695 -4.66 -19.62 7.43
CA TRP A 695 -5.10 -19.97 8.78
C TRP A 695 -6.63 -19.98 8.92
N ALA A 696 -7.29 -18.95 8.38
CA ALA A 696 -8.75 -18.84 8.43
C ALA A 696 -9.47 -19.92 7.59
N SER A 697 -8.87 -20.34 6.47
CA SER A 697 -9.49 -21.31 5.55
C SER A 697 -9.17 -22.78 5.86
N ALA A 698 -8.11 -23.05 6.63
CA ALA A 698 -7.65 -24.41 6.95
C ALA A 698 -8.75 -25.28 7.61
N GLY A 699 -9.46 -24.72 8.59
CA GLY A 699 -10.52 -25.42 9.32
C GLY A 699 -11.70 -25.81 8.43
N PRO A 700 -12.42 -24.84 7.84
CA PRO A 700 -13.57 -25.12 6.96
C PRO A 700 -13.21 -26.00 5.77
N GLY A 701 -12.06 -25.77 5.13
CA GLY A 701 -11.62 -26.58 4.00
C GLY A 701 -11.47 -28.06 4.35
N CYS A 702 -11.06 -28.36 5.60
CA CYS A 702 -10.88 -29.72 6.07
C CYS A 702 -12.20 -30.49 6.17
N LEU A 703 -13.36 -29.84 6.39
CA LEU A 703 -14.66 -30.52 6.52
C LEU A 703 -15.04 -31.28 5.27
N ILE A 704 -14.82 -30.67 4.12
CA ILE A 704 -15.19 -31.23 2.83
C ILE A 704 -14.39 -32.52 2.60
N TYR A 705 -13.10 -32.52 2.92
CA TYR A 705 -12.25 -33.71 2.82
C TYR A 705 -12.55 -34.75 3.90
N LEU A 706 -12.85 -34.33 5.13
CA LEU A 706 -13.20 -35.23 6.22
C LEU A 706 -14.55 -35.92 5.98
N ALA A 707 -15.53 -35.22 5.40
CA ALA A 707 -16.80 -35.80 4.99
C ALA A 707 -16.61 -36.82 3.86
N ALA A 708 -15.76 -36.51 2.88
CA ALA A 708 -15.45 -37.42 1.79
C ALA A 708 -14.66 -38.66 2.24
N LEU A 709 -13.69 -38.50 3.16
CA LEU A 709 -12.95 -39.62 3.75
C LEU A 709 -13.87 -40.60 4.49
N LYS A 710 -14.88 -40.07 5.19
CA LYS A 710 -15.91 -40.90 5.86
C LYS A 710 -16.85 -41.62 4.89
N GLY A 711 -16.94 -41.17 3.64
CA GLY A 711 -17.75 -41.81 2.61
C GLY A 711 -17.04 -43.00 1.94
N ILE A 712 -15.77 -43.25 2.25
CA ILE A 712 -15.02 -44.39 1.72
C ILE A 712 -15.46 -45.64 2.50
N PRO A 713 -15.88 -46.73 1.82
CA PRO A 713 -16.27 -47.97 2.48
C PRO A 713 -15.16 -48.53 3.38
N GLU A 714 -15.51 -48.94 4.60
CA GLU A 714 -14.53 -49.48 5.57
C GLU A 714 -13.83 -50.74 5.06
N GLU A 715 -14.52 -51.56 4.26
CA GLU A 715 -14.00 -52.77 3.62
C GLU A 715 -12.71 -52.52 2.82
N GLN A 716 -12.56 -51.35 2.17
CA GLN A 716 -11.34 -51.02 1.43
C GLN A 716 -10.14 -50.81 2.35
N TYR A 717 -10.37 -50.27 3.56
CA TYR A 717 -9.34 -50.09 4.56
C TYR A 717 -9.02 -51.40 5.28
N GLU A 718 -10.02 -52.21 5.58
CA GLU A 718 -9.85 -53.54 6.19
C GLU A 718 -9.09 -54.49 5.26
N ALA A 719 -9.42 -54.53 3.98
CA ALA A 719 -8.70 -55.31 2.98
C ALA A 719 -7.22 -54.87 2.90
N ALA A 720 -6.97 -53.56 2.90
CA ALA A 720 -5.61 -53.04 2.92
C ALA A 720 -4.85 -53.41 4.22
N ASP A 721 -5.54 -53.42 5.37
CA ASP A 721 -4.95 -53.85 6.65
C ASP A 721 -4.63 -55.36 6.67
N LEU A 722 -5.48 -56.19 6.06
CA LEU A 722 -5.21 -57.62 5.85
C LEU A 722 -3.99 -57.85 4.95
N ASP A 723 -3.78 -56.99 3.95
CA ASP A 723 -2.60 -57.00 3.07
C ASP A 723 -1.34 -56.39 3.73
N GLY A 724 -1.42 -55.97 4.99
CA GLY A 724 -0.31 -55.36 5.74
C GLY A 724 0.04 -53.94 5.28
N ALA A 725 -0.89 -53.23 4.65
CA ALA A 725 -0.67 -51.88 4.16
C ALA A 725 -0.58 -50.86 5.31
N GLY A 726 0.59 -50.23 5.46
CA GLY A 726 0.75 -49.11 6.39
C GLY A 726 -0.04 -47.85 5.98
N LEU A 727 -0.11 -46.87 6.89
CA LEU A 727 -0.84 -45.59 6.72
C LEU A 727 -0.59 -44.92 5.35
N TRP A 728 0.67 -44.87 4.92
CA TRP A 728 1.04 -44.22 3.65
C TRP A 728 0.55 -45.02 2.43
N HIS A 729 0.50 -46.36 2.51
CA HIS A 729 -0.09 -47.15 1.42
C HIS A 729 -1.60 -46.91 1.32
N LYS A 730 -2.31 -46.90 2.46
CA LYS A 730 -3.75 -46.62 2.52
C LYS A 730 -4.06 -45.21 1.99
N LEU A 731 -3.25 -44.21 2.33
CA LEU A 731 -3.43 -42.84 1.83
C LEU A 731 -3.25 -42.70 0.31
N VAL A 732 -2.22 -43.31 -0.29
CA VAL A 732 -1.97 -43.19 -1.75
C VAL A 732 -2.89 -44.06 -2.58
N HIS A 733 -3.20 -45.28 -2.12
CA HIS A 733 -3.85 -46.29 -2.94
C HIS A 733 -5.34 -46.47 -2.62
N VAL A 734 -5.80 -46.05 -1.44
CA VAL A 734 -7.21 -46.10 -1.05
C VAL A 734 -7.79 -44.68 -0.97
N SER A 735 -7.23 -43.79 -0.15
CA SER A 735 -7.83 -42.47 0.10
C SER A 735 -7.70 -41.51 -1.09
N TYR A 736 -6.50 -41.32 -1.64
CA TYR A 736 -6.26 -40.38 -2.75
C TYR A 736 -7.09 -40.69 -4.01
N PRO A 737 -7.21 -41.94 -4.50
CA PRO A 737 -8.01 -42.25 -5.68
C PRO A 737 -9.49 -41.91 -5.48
N ASN A 738 -10.04 -42.20 -4.31
CA ASN A 738 -11.41 -41.86 -3.94
C ASN A 738 -11.62 -40.33 -3.78
N LEU A 739 -10.62 -39.60 -3.29
CA LEU A 739 -10.69 -38.15 -3.13
C LEU A 739 -10.31 -37.35 -4.38
N LYS A 740 -9.72 -37.98 -5.41
CA LYS A 740 -9.11 -37.31 -6.57
C LYS A 740 -10.05 -36.31 -7.24
N ALA A 741 -11.31 -36.69 -7.46
CA ALA A 741 -12.29 -35.81 -8.10
C ALA A 741 -12.57 -34.56 -7.24
N LEU A 742 -12.75 -34.75 -5.93
CA LEU A 742 -12.99 -33.67 -4.98
C LEU A 742 -11.80 -32.72 -4.86
N ILE A 743 -10.57 -33.26 -4.80
CA ILE A 743 -9.33 -32.49 -4.79
C ILE A 743 -9.26 -31.60 -6.03
N ILE A 744 -9.55 -32.13 -7.22
CA ILE A 744 -9.47 -31.35 -8.46
C ILE A 744 -10.54 -30.25 -8.51
N ILE A 745 -11.77 -30.54 -8.10
CA ILE A 745 -12.85 -29.54 -8.03
C ILE A 745 -12.48 -28.40 -7.07
N ASN A 746 -12.01 -28.73 -5.87
CA ASN A 746 -11.61 -27.72 -4.88
C ASN A 746 -10.37 -26.94 -5.33
N PHE A 747 -9.44 -27.58 -6.04
CA PHE A 747 -8.26 -26.91 -6.59
C PHE A 747 -8.65 -25.83 -7.60
N ILE A 748 -9.62 -26.10 -8.47
CA ILE A 748 -10.17 -25.11 -9.42
C ILE A 748 -10.75 -23.91 -8.65
N GLY A 749 -11.55 -24.19 -7.62
CA GLY A 749 -12.14 -23.15 -6.76
C GLY A 749 -11.07 -22.30 -6.05
N ALA A 750 -10.02 -22.94 -5.53
CA ALA A 750 -8.92 -22.26 -4.85
C ALA A 750 -8.13 -21.34 -5.77
N VAL A 751 -7.85 -21.75 -7.02
CA VAL A 751 -7.19 -20.90 -8.01
C VAL A 751 -8.06 -19.69 -8.36
N VAL A 752 -9.35 -19.90 -8.63
CA VAL A 752 -10.30 -18.81 -8.93
C VAL A 752 -10.40 -17.83 -7.75
N ALA A 753 -10.45 -18.34 -6.52
CA ALA A 753 -10.46 -17.51 -5.31
C ALA A 753 -9.18 -16.68 -5.18
N GLY A 754 -8.01 -17.28 -5.41
CA GLY A 754 -6.72 -16.58 -5.35
C GLY A 754 -6.60 -15.42 -6.34
N PHE A 755 -7.18 -15.54 -7.55
CA PHE A 755 -7.20 -14.45 -8.54
C PHE A 755 -8.14 -13.29 -8.17
N LYS A 756 -9.22 -13.58 -7.44
CA LYS A 756 -10.25 -12.59 -7.07
C LYS A 756 -9.94 -11.88 -5.75
N GLU A 757 -9.00 -12.38 -4.97
CA GLU A 757 -8.73 -11.86 -3.63
C GLU A 757 -8.01 -10.50 -3.69
N SER A 758 -8.64 -9.50 -3.07
CA SER A 758 -8.16 -8.11 -3.03
C SER A 758 -8.44 -7.44 -1.69
N MET A 759 -9.54 -7.81 -1.03
CA MET A 759 -9.95 -7.19 0.23
C MET A 759 -9.00 -7.53 1.38
N ASN A 760 -8.52 -8.78 1.45
CA ASN A 760 -7.54 -9.16 2.48
C ASN A 760 -6.26 -8.32 2.38
N ILE A 761 -5.79 -8.10 1.15
CA ILE A 761 -4.59 -7.33 0.85
C ILE A 761 -4.80 -5.86 1.18
N PHE A 762 -5.95 -5.29 0.80
CA PHE A 762 -6.33 -3.92 1.12
C PHE A 762 -6.28 -3.65 2.62
N VAL A 763 -6.91 -4.50 3.43
CA VAL A 763 -6.95 -4.34 4.89
C VAL A 763 -5.56 -4.51 5.51
N MET A 764 -4.80 -5.51 5.06
CA MET A 764 -3.49 -5.81 5.63
C MET A 764 -2.46 -4.74 5.31
N THR A 765 -2.36 -4.35 4.04
CA THR A 765 -1.23 -3.58 3.50
C THR A 765 -1.63 -2.41 2.61
N GLY A 766 -2.88 -2.35 2.13
CA GLY A 766 -3.29 -1.34 1.15
C GLY A 766 -2.58 -1.46 -0.20
N GLY A 767 -1.92 -2.59 -0.48
CA GLY A 767 -1.03 -2.76 -1.63
C GLY A 767 0.47 -2.81 -1.30
N GLY A 768 0.81 -2.55 -0.03
CA GLY A 768 2.12 -2.86 0.54
C GLY A 768 3.23 -1.89 0.12
N PRO A 769 4.42 -2.03 0.72
CA PRO A 769 5.53 -1.13 0.43
C PRO A 769 5.84 -1.20 -1.07
N GLU A 770 5.86 -0.04 -1.73
CA GLU A 770 6.19 0.08 -3.17
C GLU A 770 5.36 -0.83 -4.10
N ASP A 771 4.07 -0.97 -3.79
CA ASP A 771 3.15 -1.84 -4.51
C ASP A 771 3.60 -3.32 -4.52
N ALA A 772 4.39 -3.79 -3.57
CA ALA A 772 4.86 -5.18 -3.54
C ALA A 772 3.73 -6.19 -3.36
N THR A 773 2.64 -5.80 -2.71
CA THR A 773 1.44 -6.64 -2.51
C THR A 773 0.26 -6.21 -3.38
N MET A 774 0.46 -5.31 -4.35
CA MET A 774 -0.60 -4.75 -5.18
C MET A 774 -1.11 -5.77 -6.21
N THR A 775 -2.22 -6.45 -5.91
CA THR A 775 -2.85 -7.34 -6.89
C THR A 775 -3.65 -6.56 -7.92
N THR A 776 -3.83 -7.16 -9.10
CA THR A 776 -4.65 -6.60 -10.18
C THR A 776 -6.08 -6.31 -9.71
N GLY A 777 -6.66 -7.19 -8.91
CA GLY A 777 -7.99 -6.98 -8.32
C GLY A 777 -8.06 -5.76 -7.39
N LEU A 778 -7.00 -5.52 -6.59
CA LEU A 778 -6.90 -4.34 -5.75
C LEU A 778 -6.69 -3.06 -6.57
N TYR A 779 -5.86 -3.14 -7.62
CA TYR A 779 -5.64 -2.03 -8.53
C TYR A 779 -6.91 -1.60 -9.28
N ILE A 780 -7.72 -2.58 -9.74
CA ILE A 780 -9.04 -2.34 -10.33
C ILE A 780 -9.95 -1.65 -9.32
N TRP A 781 -9.97 -2.12 -8.06
CA TRP A 781 -10.80 -1.54 -7.01
C TRP A 781 -10.43 -0.07 -6.73
N TYR A 782 -9.14 0.24 -6.63
CA TYR A 782 -8.68 1.63 -6.48
C TYR A 782 -9.12 2.50 -7.64
N ASN A 783 -8.91 2.05 -8.88
CA ASN A 783 -9.32 2.82 -10.05
C ASN A 783 -10.84 3.06 -10.11
N ALA A 784 -11.65 2.04 -9.79
CA ALA A 784 -13.10 2.18 -9.81
C ALA A 784 -13.63 3.05 -8.67
N PHE A 785 -13.26 2.74 -7.42
CA PHE A 785 -13.95 3.27 -6.24
C PHE A 785 -13.22 4.41 -5.54
N MET A 786 -11.90 4.49 -5.66
CA MET A 786 -11.13 5.60 -5.10
C MET A 786 -10.90 6.71 -6.12
N PHE A 787 -10.64 6.34 -7.38
CA PHE A 787 -10.31 7.32 -8.44
C PHE A 787 -11.44 7.59 -9.41
N LEU A 788 -12.56 6.85 -9.31
CA LEU A 788 -13.74 7.01 -10.16
C LEU A 788 -13.45 6.85 -11.65
N ASN A 789 -12.36 6.16 -12.01
CA ASN A 789 -11.97 5.78 -13.36
C ASN A 789 -12.62 4.43 -13.74
N PHE A 790 -13.96 4.40 -13.76
CA PHE A 790 -14.73 3.17 -14.01
C PHE A 790 -14.45 2.54 -15.37
N GLY A 791 -14.24 3.35 -16.42
CA GLY A 791 -13.98 2.84 -17.77
C GLY A 791 -12.69 2.04 -17.85
N LEU A 792 -11.60 2.58 -17.32
CA LEU A 792 -10.30 1.90 -17.24
C LEU A 792 -10.37 0.66 -16.34
N ALA A 793 -10.98 0.78 -15.15
CA ALA A 793 -11.14 -0.32 -14.21
C ALA A 793 -11.95 -1.49 -14.80
N ALA A 794 -13.03 -1.19 -15.52
CA ALA A 794 -13.84 -2.18 -16.21
C ALA A 794 -13.05 -2.89 -17.31
N ALA A 795 -12.27 -2.15 -18.11
CA ALA A 795 -11.42 -2.74 -19.14
C ALA A 795 -10.39 -3.71 -18.54
N MET A 796 -9.69 -3.30 -17.48
CA MET A 796 -8.76 -4.16 -16.74
C MET A 796 -9.46 -5.42 -16.18
N ALA A 797 -10.65 -5.28 -15.60
CA ALA A 797 -11.42 -6.40 -15.06
C ALA A 797 -11.82 -7.42 -16.14
N TRP A 798 -12.21 -6.95 -17.33
CA TRP A 798 -12.54 -7.82 -18.46
C TRP A 798 -11.33 -8.55 -19.03
N ILE A 799 -10.18 -7.89 -19.12
CA ILE A 799 -8.92 -8.52 -19.54
C ILE A 799 -8.55 -9.64 -18.55
N MET A 800 -8.53 -9.34 -17.25
CA MET A 800 -8.24 -10.33 -16.21
C MET A 800 -9.26 -11.48 -16.20
N GLY A 801 -10.55 -11.16 -16.35
CA GLY A 801 -11.64 -12.14 -16.40
C GLY A 801 -11.53 -13.09 -17.59
N ALA A 802 -11.20 -12.58 -18.78
CA ALA A 802 -11.02 -13.40 -19.96
C ALA A 802 -9.82 -14.36 -19.85
N MET A 803 -8.73 -13.91 -19.24
CA MET A 803 -7.58 -14.78 -18.93
C MET A 803 -7.98 -15.92 -17.99
N LEU A 804 -8.75 -15.60 -16.95
CA LEU A 804 -9.24 -16.60 -15.98
C LEU A 804 -10.20 -17.60 -16.65
N ILE A 805 -11.13 -17.13 -17.49
CA ILE A 805 -12.06 -18.01 -18.23
C ILE A 805 -11.28 -18.99 -19.10
N GLY A 806 -10.27 -18.54 -19.85
CA GLY A 806 -9.43 -19.40 -20.67
C GLY A 806 -8.76 -20.51 -19.85
N PHE A 807 -8.22 -20.15 -18.68
CA PHE A 807 -7.61 -21.08 -17.74
C PHE A 807 -8.65 -22.08 -17.17
N THR A 808 -9.81 -21.62 -16.74
CA THR A 808 -10.88 -22.48 -16.20
C THR A 808 -11.41 -23.47 -17.25
N LEU A 809 -11.55 -23.05 -18.51
CA LEU A 809 -11.97 -23.95 -19.60
C LEU A 809 -10.96 -25.06 -19.88
N TRP A 810 -9.67 -24.72 -19.83
CA TRP A 810 -8.60 -25.70 -19.93
C TRP A 810 -8.67 -26.71 -18.78
N GLN A 811 -8.92 -26.26 -17.55
CA GLN A 811 -9.11 -27.14 -16.39
C GLN A 811 -10.36 -28.03 -16.52
N LEU A 812 -11.50 -27.49 -16.99
CA LEU A 812 -12.73 -28.27 -17.15
C LEU A 812 -12.58 -29.38 -18.22
N ARG A 813 -11.79 -29.15 -19.27
CA ARG A 813 -11.44 -30.23 -20.23
C ARG A 813 -10.65 -31.38 -19.61
N ILE A 814 -9.81 -31.08 -18.60
CA ILE A 814 -9.09 -32.11 -17.86
C ILE A 814 -10.09 -32.90 -16.98
N LEU A 815 -11.05 -32.20 -16.38
CA LEU A 815 -12.09 -32.82 -15.55
C LEU A 815 -13.01 -33.76 -16.36
N ASP A 816 -13.40 -33.39 -17.59
CA ASP A 816 -14.27 -34.23 -18.45
C ASP A 816 -13.64 -35.60 -18.78
N LYS A 817 -12.30 -35.69 -18.78
CA LYS A 817 -11.58 -36.96 -18.95
C LYS A 817 -11.58 -37.84 -17.69
N LEU A 818 -11.89 -37.27 -16.53
CA LEU A 818 -11.96 -37.98 -15.26
C LEU A 818 -13.39 -38.50 -15.10
N GLN A 819 -13.62 -39.72 -15.55
CA GLN A 819 -14.89 -40.41 -15.31
C GLN A 819 -15.14 -40.45 -13.81
N PHE A 820 -16.23 -39.83 -13.37
CA PHE A 820 -16.83 -40.13 -12.08
C PHE A 820 -17.30 -41.57 -12.17
N ARG A 821 -16.49 -42.53 -11.70
CA ARG A 821 -17.03 -43.82 -11.28
C ARG A 821 -17.88 -43.51 -10.07
N SER A 822 -19.15 -43.19 -10.30
CA SER A 822 -20.16 -43.28 -9.26
C SER A 822 -20.09 -44.69 -8.68
N ALA A 823 -20.19 -44.79 -7.36
CA ALA A 823 -20.40 -46.04 -6.65
C ALA A 823 -21.77 -46.63 -7.04
N ALA A 824 -21.89 -47.11 -8.27
CA ALA A 824 -23.00 -47.87 -8.81
C ALA A 824 -22.41 -49.19 -9.32
N VAL A 825 -21.99 -50.03 -8.39
CA VAL A 825 -21.60 -51.43 -8.66
C VAL A 825 -22.42 -52.40 -7.77
N GLU A 826 -23.37 -51.90 -6.98
CA GLU A 826 -24.22 -52.77 -6.14
C GLU A 826 -25.41 -53.42 -6.87
N GLU A 827 -25.65 -53.15 -8.15
CA GLU A 827 -26.80 -53.73 -8.88
C GLU A 827 -26.47 -54.84 -9.90
N GLU A 828 -25.20 -55.21 -10.10
CA GLU A 828 -24.83 -56.31 -11.02
C GLU A 828 -24.36 -57.61 -10.32
N MET A 829 -24.53 -57.71 -9.00
CA MET A 829 -24.20 -58.93 -8.23
C MET A 829 -25.34 -59.42 -7.31
N SER A 830 -26.60 -59.29 -7.75
CA SER A 830 -27.75 -60.01 -7.15
C SER A 830 -28.31 -61.08 -8.08
#